data_AF-A0ABD1QNM0-F1
#
_entry.id   AF-A0ABD1QNM0-F1
#
_cell.length_a   1.000
_cell.length_b   1.000
_cell.length_c   1.000
_cell.angle_alpha   90.00
_cell.angle_beta   90.00
_cell.angle_gamma   90.00
#
_symmetry.space_group_name_H-M   'P 1'
#
loop_
_entity.id
_entity.type
_entity.pdbx_description
1 polymer ?
#
loop_
_entity_poly.entity_id
_entity_poly.type
_entity_poly.pdbx_seq_one_letter_code
_entity_poly.pdbx_strand_id
1 'polypeptide(L)'
;MDAQIWYSVYCSVFGGFYGILHHLGEIRTQGMLRSRFDALPSAFNACLIPKQIKDNKRGIKNWLFHQKFLKASGNEKNGDVKFVLVWNQIISSFREEDLISNREMDLMKIPVSSELFSGQVRWPVFLLANKLSIALSIARDFVGEDHNLLKKIRKDNYMYLVVIECYESLKCTLDILVVGNLERRIIFGIMDEIEESIGRSSLVEDLHMSELPALHAKCTELVELLVEGNEDHYYKVVKAIQDIFELVTNELLVNGSRTLDLLYTHQQLEGEATGFFSHLERELFASEHSIHFPLPNCGPLMDKIKRFHLLLTVKDKAMYTPSNLEARRRISFFATSLFMDMPKAPKVRNMLSFSILTPHFMEEVQFSRKELHSSKEAVSISFYMQKIYPDEWRNFLERIGSENLDVNDEINEEDLRDWASFRGQTLSRTVRGMMYCRKALKLQAFLDMAEDDDILQGYDSIDRANGTLSAQLDAIADMKFTHIVSCQMYGLQKSAGDPQAQDILDLMIRYPSLRVAYVEEKPMEDRTQKVYSSILVKAINGLDEEIYRIKLPGPPNIGEGKPENQNHAIIFTRGEALQAIDMNQDNYLEEALKMRNLLQEFLRVQGMRPPTIIGMREHVFTGSVSSLAWFMSYQETSFVTIGQRLLANPLRVRFHYGHPDLFDRIFHLTRGGISKASRTINLSEDVFAGFNTTLRRGYVTYHEYMQVGKGRDVGLNQISKFEAKVANGNSEQTLSRDIYRLGRRFDFFRMLSCYFTTVGFYFNSLISVIGVYVFLYGQLYLVLSGLQRALLLEARVKNIESLETALASQSFIQLGLLTGLPMVVEIGLERGFLTALKDFVLMQLQLASVFFTFSYGTKSHYYGRTILHGGAKYRPTGRKVVVFHANFTENYRLYSRSHFVKGFELLLLLIVYDLFRRSYQSSMAYVLITYAIWFMSFTWLFAPFLFNPSGFNWGKIVDDWKDWNKWIKQQGGIGIQQDKSWQSWWNDEQSHLLHSGLTSRLMELLLSLRFFLYQYGLVYHLDISGQNKNFIVYVLSWVVIVVIFLLVKVVNLGRQYLSANYHLAFRLFKTFLFLGVVATIVALSIICDLSVRDLVVCCLAFLPTGWGLILVGQALRPKIEGTGLWHFIRVFARAYDYGMGVVLFAPVAILAWLPIISAFQTRFLFNEAFSRRLQIQPILAGKKKH
;
A
#
# COMPACT_ATOMS: atom_id res chain seq x y z
N MET A 1 28.41 -12.02 -4.18
CA MET A 1 27.12 -12.46 -4.74
C MET A 1 26.55 -13.62 -3.93
N ASP A 2 27.31 -14.69 -3.70
CA ASP A 2 26.85 -15.90 -3.01
C ASP A 2 26.31 -15.67 -1.58
N ALA A 3 26.94 -14.77 -0.81
CA ALA A 3 26.45 -14.43 0.53
C ALA A 3 25.07 -13.74 0.54
N GLN A 4 24.69 -13.01 -0.52
CA GLN A 4 23.37 -12.41 -0.63
C GLN A 4 22.29 -13.46 -0.90
N ILE A 5 22.63 -14.48 -1.69
CA ILE A 5 21.77 -15.63 -1.94
C ILE A 5 21.58 -16.41 -0.63
N TRP A 6 22.66 -16.68 0.09
CA TRP A 6 22.59 -17.33 1.40
C TRP A 6 21.77 -16.52 2.42
N TYR A 7 21.91 -15.19 2.44
CA TYR A 7 21.07 -14.33 3.26
C TYR A 7 19.59 -14.46 2.87
N SER A 8 19.27 -14.48 1.58
CA SER A 8 17.90 -14.67 1.08
C SER A 8 17.31 -16.00 1.54
N VAL A 9 18.05 -17.10 1.35
CA VAL A 9 17.63 -18.44 1.79
C VAL A 9 17.48 -18.50 3.31
N TYR A 10 18.44 -17.94 4.06
CA TYR A 10 18.39 -17.90 5.51
C TYR A 10 17.18 -17.08 6.02
N CYS A 11 16.92 -15.92 5.41
CA CYS A 11 15.76 -15.08 5.70
C CYS A 11 14.46 -15.84 5.45
N SER A 12 14.34 -16.53 4.32
CA SER A 12 13.18 -17.37 4.00
C SER A 12 12.96 -18.49 5.02
N VAL A 13 13.99 -19.25 5.37
CA VAL A 13 13.85 -20.40 6.27
C VAL A 13 13.61 -19.95 7.71
N PHE A 14 14.49 -19.10 8.26
CA PHE A 14 14.39 -18.68 9.65
C PHE A 14 13.23 -17.74 9.88
N GLY A 15 13.09 -16.72 9.00
CA GLY A 15 11.98 -15.80 9.06
C GLY A 15 10.65 -16.52 8.87
N GLY A 16 10.57 -17.48 7.94
CA GLY A 16 9.40 -18.31 7.73
C GLY A 16 9.01 -19.13 8.98
N PHE A 17 9.97 -19.86 9.53
CA PHE A 17 9.77 -20.68 10.74
C PHE A 17 9.38 -19.84 11.97
N TYR A 18 10.06 -18.71 12.18
CA TYR A 18 9.75 -17.78 13.27
C TYR A 18 8.34 -17.19 13.13
N GLY A 19 7.90 -16.87 11.90
CA GLY A 19 6.52 -16.44 11.65
C GLY A 19 5.49 -17.48 12.06
N ILE A 20 5.72 -18.76 11.74
CA ILE A 20 4.84 -19.88 12.15
C ILE A 20 4.79 -20.01 13.67
N LEU A 21 5.94 -19.96 14.36
CA LEU A 21 6.01 -20.05 15.82
C LEU A 21 5.25 -18.92 16.54
N HIS A 22 5.13 -17.76 15.90
CA HIS A 22 4.38 -16.61 16.41
C HIS A 22 2.93 -16.55 15.90
N HIS A 23 2.40 -17.67 15.39
CA HIS A 23 1.02 -17.81 14.93
C HIS A 23 0.63 -16.83 13.80
N LEU A 24 1.62 -16.41 12.99
CA LEU A 24 1.37 -15.51 11.87
C LEU A 24 0.50 -16.20 10.81
N GLY A 25 -0.56 -15.52 10.41
CA GLY A 25 -1.49 -16.02 9.41
C GLY A 25 -2.22 -17.29 9.85
N GLU A 26 -2.51 -17.52 11.13
CA GLU A 26 -3.36 -18.66 11.49
C GLU A 26 -4.80 -18.53 10.99
N ILE A 27 -5.34 -17.31 10.89
CA ILE A 27 -6.69 -17.06 10.37
C ILE A 27 -6.56 -16.29 9.05
N ARG A 28 -6.59 -17.03 7.92
CA ARG A 28 -6.36 -16.46 6.57
C ARG A 28 -7.64 -16.28 5.75
N THR A 29 -8.67 -17.05 6.05
CA THR A 29 -9.91 -17.09 5.26
C THR A 29 -11.13 -16.87 6.15
N GLN A 30 -12.24 -16.42 5.56
CA GLN A 30 -13.50 -16.28 6.28
C GLN A 30 -13.97 -17.60 6.90
N GLY A 31 -13.76 -18.73 6.23
CA GLY A 31 -14.05 -20.05 6.80
C GLY A 31 -13.28 -20.32 8.08
N MET A 32 -11.98 -19.99 8.10
CA MET A 32 -11.15 -20.12 9.32
C MET A 32 -11.59 -19.14 10.42
N LEU A 33 -11.93 -17.91 10.06
CA LEU A 33 -12.45 -16.90 11.01
C LEU A 33 -13.72 -17.41 11.69
N ARG A 34 -14.69 -17.92 10.91
CA ARG A 34 -15.93 -18.47 11.45
C ARG A 34 -15.68 -19.67 12.37
N SER A 35 -14.77 -20.56 11.98
CA SER A 35 -14.44 -21.74 12.79
C SER A 35 -13.81 -21.41 14.15
N ARG A 36 -13.14 -20.25 14.27
CA ARG A 36 -12.49 -19.80 15.51
C ARG A 36 -13.24 -18.68 16.21
N PHE A 37 -14.41 -18.26 15.71
CA PHE A 37 -15.11 -17.09 16.22
C PHE A 37 -15.50 -17.25 17.70
N ASP A 38 -15.93 -18.45 18.10
CA ASP A 38 -16.29 -18.77 19.49
C ASP A 38 -15.11 -18.57 20.48
N ALA A 39 -13.88 -18.70 20.00
CA ALA A 39 -12.68 -18.46 20.83
C ALA A 39 -12.27 -16.98 20.90
N LEU A 40 -12.79 -16.11 20.01
CA LEU A 40 -12.38 -14.70 19.93
C LEU A 40 -12.69 -13.89 21.18
N PRO A 41 -13.87 -13.98 21.83
CA PRO A 41 -14.14 -13.24 23.07
C PRO A 41 -13.12 -13.60 24.17
N SER A 42 -12.78 -14.88 24.30
CA SER A 42 -11.80 -15.34 25.29
C SER A 42 -10.40 -14.75 25.02
N ALA A 43 -10.00 -14.70 23.75
CA ALA A 43 -8.71 -14.12 23.34
C ALA A 43 -8.69 -12.60 23.49
N PHE A 44 -9.78 -11.94 23.13
CA PHE A 44 -10.00 -10.52 23.36
C PHE A 44 -9.86 -10.16 24.85
N ASN A 45 -10.53 -10.90 25.73
CA ASN A 45 -10.47 -10.67 27.18
C ASN A 45 -9.07 -10.94 27.74
N ALA A 46 -8.36 -11.94 27.22
CA ALA A 46 -7.00 -12.25 27.65
C ALA A 46 -5.98 -11.14 27.27
N CYS A 47 -6.19 -10.47 26.14
CA CYS A 47 -5.25 -9.52 25.56
C CYS A 47 -5.62 -8.05 25.88
N LEU A 48 -6.87 -7.64 25.64
CA LEU A 48 -7.30 -6.24 25.63
C LEU A 48 -8.02 -5.78 26.89
N ILE A 49 -8.51 -6.71 27.74
CA ILE A 49 -9.17 -6.37 29.01
C ILE A 49 -8.18 -6.41 30.18
N PRO A 50 -8.05 -5.32 30.96
CA PRO A 50 -7.15 -5.29 32.11
C PRO A 50 -7.63 -6.21 33.24
N LYS A 51 -6.78 -7.12 33.71
CA LYS A 51 -7.07 -7.97 34.88
C LYS A 51 -6.89 -7.20 36.19
N GLN A 52 -7.78 -7.44 37.16
CA GLN A 52 -7.53 -6.99 38.54
C GLN A 52 -6.29 -7.69 39.10
N ILE A 53 -5.33 -6.92 39.61
CA ILE A 53 -4.10 -7.44 40.21
C ILE A 53 -4.50 -8.12 41.52
N LYS A 54 -4.74 -9.43 41.50
CA LYS A 54 -4.54 -10.27 42.69
C LYS A 54 -3.09 -10.72 42.68
N ASP A 55 -2.34 -10.26 43.68
CA ASP A 55 -0.97 -10.67 43.95
C ASP A 55 -0.84 -12.19 43.83
N ASN A 56 -0.10 -12.65 42.83
CA ASN A 56 0.38 -14.03 42.82
C ASN A 56 1.80 -14.06 42.28
N LYS A 57 2.73 -14.05 43.24
CA LYS A 57 4.10 -14.56 43.10
C LYS A 57 4.05 -16.00 42.55
N ARG A 58 4.11 -16.20 41.24
CA ARG A 58 4.57 -17.49 40.66
C ARG A 58 5.41 -17.24 39.41
N GLY A 59 6.63 -17.73 39.50
CA GLY A 59 7.73 -17.45 38.58
C GLY A 59 7.74 -18.23 37.26
N ILE A 60 8.92 -18.14 36.67
CA ILE A 60 9.41 -18.42 35.31
C ILE A 60 9.23 -19.87 34.82
N LYS A 61 8.02 -20.44 34.88
CA LYS A 61 7.69 -21.69 34.18
C LYS A 61 6.26 -21.64 33.66
N ASN A 62 6.05 -21.13 32.44
CA ASN A 62 4.83 -21.35 31.64
C ASN A 62 5.05 -20.86 30.19
N TRP A 63 5.97 -21.50 29.47
CA TRP A 63 6.28 -21.23 28.05
C TRP A 63 5.61 -22.27 27.11
N LEU A 64 4.41 -22.73 27.45
CA LEU A 64 3.61 -23.61 26.59
C LEU A 64 2.21 -22.98 26.41
N PHE A 65 1.97 -22.47 25.20
CA PHE A 65 0.91 -21.49 24.88
C PHE A 65 -0.48 -22.06 24.56
N HIS A 66 -0.76 -23.35 24.81
CA HIS A 66 -2.10 -23.91 24.57
C HIS A 66 -2.98 -24.05 25.83
N GLN A 67 -2.40 -24.05 27.04
CA GLN A 67 -3.18 -24.26 28.28
C GLN A 67 -3.72 -22.99 28.96
N LYS A 68 -3.41 -21.79 28.45
CA LYS A 68 -3.90 -20.52 29.03
C LYS A 68 -5.33 -20.16 28.64
N PHE A 69 -5.77 -20.50 27.43
CA PHE A 69 -7.10 -20.11 26.92
C PHE A 69 -8.23 -20.92 27.57
N LEU A 70 -8.02 -22.22 27.82
CA LEU A 70 -9.01 -23.09 28.46
C LEU A 70 -9.25 -22.80 29.95
N LYS A 71 -8.31 -22.13 30.65
CA LYS A 71 -8.43 -21.87 32.10
C LYS A 71 -8.89 -20.46 32.46
N ALA A 72 -9.13 -19.59 31.48
CA ALA A 72 -9.62 -18.23 31.69
C ALA A 72 -11.16 -18.10 31.67
N SER A 73 -11.86 -19.19 31.34
CA SER A 73 -13.33 -19.23 31.15
C SER A 73 -14.16 -19.02 32.43
N GLY A 74 -13.54 -18.88 33.61
CA GLY A 74 -14.24 -19.15 34.86
C GLY A 74 -14.72 -17.98 35.72
N ASN A 75 -14.44 -16.68 35.47
CA ASN A 75 -14.73 -15.69 36.53
C ASN A 75 -14.83 -14.17 36.20
N GLU A 76 -14.92 -13.73 34.95
CA GLU A 76 -15.23 -12.31 34.66
C GLU A 76 -16.64 -12.19 34.09
N LYS A 77 -17.63 -11.90 34.97
CA LYS A 77 -19.06 -11.79 34.64
C LYS A 77 -19.39 -10.92 33.42
N ASN A 78 -18.51 -9.97 33.04
CA ASN A 78 -18.78 -8.97 31.99
C ASN A 78 -17.80 -9.05 30.80
N GLY A 79 -17.01 -10.13 30.66
CA GLY A 79 -16.02 -10.25 29.58
C GLY A 79 -16.64 -10.24 28.18
N ASP A 80 -17.72 -10.99 27.99
CA ASP A 80 -18.38 -11.11 26.69
C ASP A 80 -19.13 -9.83 26.30
N VAL A 81 -19.70 -9.13 27.28
CA VAL A 81 -20.32 -7.80 27.12
C VAL A 81 -19.32 -6.81 26.51
N LYS A 82 -18.10 -6.75 27.05
CA LYS A 82 -17.06 -5.83 26.55
C LYS A 82 -16.60 -6.17 25.13
N PHE A 83 -16.49 -7.47 24.82
CA PHE A 83 -16.18 -7.91 23.45
C PHE A 83 -17.26 -7.46 22.47
N VAL A 84 -18.54 -7.65 22.80
CA VAL A 84 -19.69 -7.26 21.97
C VAL A 84 -19.67 -5.76 21.66
N LEU A 85 -19.46 -4.92 22.66
CA LEU A 85 -19.40 -3.46 22.49
C LEU A 85 -18.28 -3.06 21.52
N VAL A 86 -17.08 -3.62 21.69
CA VAL A 86 -15.93 -3.31 20.83
C VAL A 86 -16.13 -3.86 19.42
N TRP A 87 -16.64 -5.08 19.29
CA TRP A 87 -16.95 -5.68 18.01
C TRP A 87 -17.91 -4.80 17.21
N ASN A 88 -19.02 -4.38 17.83
CA ASN A 88 -20.00 -3.51 17.18
C ASN A 88 -19.42 -2.16 16.76
N GLN A 89 -18.51 -1.58 17.56
CA GLN A 89 -17.82 -0.34 17.20
C GLN A 89 -16.85 -0.52 16.02
N ILE A 90 -16.19 -1.67 15.91
CA ILE A 90 -15.37 -2.02 14.73
C ILE A 90 -16.27 -2.13 13.48
N ILE A 91 -17.40 -2.81 13.58
CA ILE A 91 -18.35 -2.95 12.46
C ILE A 91 -18.94 -1.59 12.05
N SER A 92 -19.33 -0.75 13.03
CA SER A 92 -19.79 0.62 12.75
C SER A 92 -18.70 1.45 12.06
N SER A 93 -17.43 1.34 12.47
CA SER A 93 -16.31 2.02 11.78
C SER A 93 -16.17 1.57 10.33
N PHE A 94 -16.37 0.29 10.03
CA PHE A 94 -16.32 -0.19 8.65
C PHE A 94 -17.45 0.40 7.80
N ARG A 95 -18.62 0.61 8.41
CA ARG A 95 -19.74 1.27 7.74
C ARG A 95 -19.48 2.75 7.51
N GLU A 96 -18.93 3.46 8.50
CA GLU A 96 -18.50 4.87 8.40
C GLU A 96 -17.45 5.08 7.29
N GLU A 97 -16.58 4.08 7.09
CA GLU A 97 -15.55 4.10 6.06
C GLU A 97 -16.04 3.63 4.66
N ASP A 98 -17.32 3.25 4.55
CA ASP A 98 -17.97 2.71 3.35
C ASP A 98 -17.44 1.35 2.89
N LEU A 99 -16.80 0.58 3.77
CA LEU A 99 -16.29 -0.76 3.45
C LEU A 99 -17.39 -1.84 3.41
N ILE A 100 -18.49 -1.63 4.13
CA ILE A 100 -19.63 -2.54 4.19
C ILE A 100 -20.95 -1.79 3.97
N SER A 101 -21.98 -2.48 3.49
CA SER A 101 -23.34 -1.93 3.34
C SER A 101 -24.13 -1.92 4.66
N ASN A 102 -25.29 -1.27 4.71
CA ASN A 102 -26.17 -1.34 5.89
C ASN A 102 -26.59 -2.78 6.18
N ARG A 103 -26.94 -3.52 5.12
CA ARG A 103 -27.29 -4.94 5.24
C ARG A 103 -26.14 -5.77 5.80
N GLU A 104 -24.90 -5.55 5.34
CA GLU A 104 -23.74 -6.27 5.87
C GLU A 104 -23.44 -5.90 7.32
N MET A 105 -23.64 -4.63 7.71
CA MET A 105 -23.55 -4.19 9.10
C MET A 105 -24.55 -4.95 10.00
N ASP A 106 -25.81 -5.07 9.59
CA ASP A 106 -26.85 -5.77 10.35
C ASP A 106 -26.55 -7.27 10.50
N LEU A 107 -25.95 -7.89 9.48
CA LEU A 107 -25.53 -9.29 9.53
C LEU A 107 -24.36 -9.53 10.51
N MET A 108 -23.54 -8.52 10.77
CA MET A 108 -22.28 -8.63 11.51
C MET A 108 -22.37 -8.11 12.95
N LYS A 109 -23.30 -7.21 13.25
CA LYS A 109 -23.51 -6.70 14.62
C LYS A 109 -24.08 -7.77 15.54
N ILE A 110 -23.75 -7.65 16.82
CA ILE A 110 -24.28 -8.45 17.92
C ILE A 110 -25.29 -7.58 18.68
N PRO A 111 -26.56 -7.99 18.85
CA PRO A 111 -27.53 -7.21 19.59
C PRO A 111 -27.11 -7.07 21.06
N VAL A 112 -27.30 -5.87 21.62
CA VAL A 112 -27.07 -5.59 23.04
C VAL A 112 -28.42 -5.68 23.75
N SER A 113 -28.55 -6.60 24.71
CA SER A 113 -29.76 -6.80 25.51
C SER A 113 -29.41 -7.05 26.97
N SER A 114 -30.39 -6.97 27.88
CA SER A 114 -30.23 -7.31 29.29
C SER A 114 -29.80 -8.76 29.51
N GLU A 115 -30.19 -9.68 28.61
CA GLU A 115 -29.78 -11.09 28.60
C GLU A 115 -28.27 -11.29 28.38
N LEU A 116 -27.58 -10.29 27.83
CA LEU A 116 -26.13 -10.37 27.65
C LEU A 116 -25.40 -10.42 29.00
N PHE A 117 -25.97 -9.81 30.04
CA PHE A 117 -25.42 -9.82 31.40
C PHE A 117 -25.70 -11.15 32.14
N SER A 118 -26.66 -11.95 31.66
CA SER A 118 -26.90 -13.32 32.16
C SER A 118 -26.04 -14.38 31.44
N GLY A 119 -25.19 -13.96 30.50
CA GLY A 119 -24.25 -14.84 29.78
C GLY A 119 -24.80 -15.46 28.49
N GLN A 120 -25.99 -15.06 28.05
CA GLN A 120 -26.57 -15.53 26.78
C GLN A 120 -26.21 -14.56 25.65
N VAL A 121 -25.23 -14.94 24.83
CA VAL A 121 -24.78 -14.13 23.68
C VAL A 121 -25.52 -14.54 22.41
N ARG A 122 -26.26 -13.60 21.80
CA ARG A 122 -26.90 -13.80 20.49
C ARG A 122 -25.91 -13.50 19.36
N TRP A 123 -25.30 -14.53 18.78
CA TRP A 123 -24.22 -14.37 17.81
C TRP A 123 -24.63 -13.66 16.49
N PRO A 124 -23.69 -13.07 15.73
CA PRO A 124 -23.97 -12.42 14.45
C PRO A 124 -24.63 -13.35 13.42
N VAL A 125 -25.56 -12.82 12.63
CA VAL A 125 -26.34 -13.61 11.65
C VAL A 125 -25.44 -14.28 10.59
N PHE A 126 -24.32 -13.66 10.21
CA PHE A 126 -23.42 -14.27 9.22
C PHE A 126 -22.76 -15.58 9.70
N LEU A 127 -22.65 -15.81 11.02
CA LEU A 127 -22.21 -17.09 11.59
C LEU A 127 -23.32 -18.14 11.50
N LEU A 128 -24.55 -17.68 11.72
CA LEU A 128 -25.79 -18.44 11.81
C LEU A 128 -26.40 -18.78 10.43
N ALA A 129 -25.88 -18.18 9.36
CA ALA A 129 -26.35 -18.38 7.99
C ALA A 129 -26.44 -19.86 7.61
N ASN A 130 -27.58 -20.23 7.01
CA ASN A 130 -27.95 -21.60 6.61
C ASN A 130 -28.16 -22.60 7.77
N LYS A 131 -27.90 -22.24 9.03
CA LYS A 131 -28.06 -23.18 10.16
C LYS A 131 -29.52 -23.51 10.45
N LEU A 132 -30.42 -22.54 10.37
CA LEU A 132 -31.86 -22.77 10.54
C LEU A 132 -32.41 -23.70 9.45
N SER A 133 -32.07 -23.46 8.18
CA SER A 133 -32.53 -24.30 7.06
C SER A 133 -32.00 -25.74 7.18
N ILE A 134 -30.76 -25.91 7.64
CA ILE A 134 -30.20 -27.24 7.92
C ILE A 134 -30.97 -27.89 9.09
N ALA A 135 -31.22 -27.16 10.19
CA ALA A 135 -32.00 -27.68 11.31
C ALA A 135 -33.41 -28.13 10.89
N LEU A 136 -34.11 -27.32 10.08
CA LEU A 136 -35.42 -27.66 9.53
C LEU A 136 -35.37 -28.90 8.63
N SER A 137 -34.35 -29.03 7.77
CA SER A 137 -34.17 -30.23 6.94
C SER A 137 -33.88 -31.48 7.78
N ILE A 138 -33.07 -31.34 8.84
CA ILE A 138 -32.80 -32.44 9.77
C ILE A 138 -34.09 -32.86 10.47
N ALA A 139 -34.90 -31.90 10.94
CA ALA A 139 -36.16 -32.16 11.63
C ALA A 139 -37.19 -32.83 10.70
N ARG A 140 -37.37 -32.30 9.48
CA ARG A 140 -38.30 -32.84 8.48
C ARG A 140 -38.03 -34.32 8.17
N ASP A 141 -36.76 -34.67 8.00
CA ASP A 141 -36.34 -36.03 7.62
C ASP A 141 -35.99 -36.89 8.85
N PHE A 142 -36.27 -36.42 10.08
CA PHE A 142 -35.92 -37.12 11.30
C PHE A 142 -36.93 -38.21 11.63
N VAL A 143 -36.42 -39.41 11.92
CA VAL A 143 -37.21 -40.55 12.41
C VAL A 143 -36.52 -41.10 13.66
N GLY A 144 -37.21 -41.12 14.80
CA GLY A 144 -36.72 -41.62 16.09
C GLY A 144 -37.12 -40.74 17.28
N GLU A 145 -36.49 -40.97 18.43
CA GLU A 145 -36.77 -40.26 19.68
C GLU A 145 -36.22 -38.81 19.70
N ASP A 146 -36.95 -37.91 20.38
CA ASP A 146 -36.62 -36.51 20.67
C ASP A 146 -35.18 -36.24 21.10
N HIS A 147 -34.69 -37.04 22.05
CA HIS A 147 -33.33 -36.87 22.58
C HIS A 147 -32.28 -36.99 21.47
N ASN A 148 -32.51 -37.85 20.47
CA ASN A 148 -31.60 -38.03 19.35
C ASN A 148 -31.68 -36.86 18.35
N LEU A 149 -32.83 -36.24 18.17
CA LEU A 149 -32.99 -35.01 17.37
C LEU A 149 -32.26 -33.85 18.03
N LEU A 150 -32.51 -33.61 19.32
CA LEU A 150 -31.83 -32.60 20.13
C LEU A 150 -30.32 -32.81 20.15
N LYS A 151 -29.85 -34.06 20.26
CA LYS A 151 -28.42 -34.39 20.19
C LYS A 151 -27.80 -34.08 18.82
N LYS A 152 -28.53 -34.31 17.72
CA LYS A 152 -28.09 -33.92 16.36
C LYS A 152 -28.01 -32.40 16.22
N ILE A 153 -29.00 -31.67 16.75
CA ILE A 153 -29.04 -30.21 16.69
C ILE A 153 -27.93 -29.58 17.56
N ARG A 154 -27.77 -30.06 18.80
CA ARG A 154 -26.74 -29.60 19.76
C ARG A 154 -25.31 -29.92 19.34
N LYS A 155 -25.10 -30.79 18.35
CA LYS A 155 -23.76 -31.06 17.80
C LYS A 155 -23.12 -29.79 17.23
N ASP A 156 -23.92 -28.87 16.71
CA ASP A 156 -23.48 -27.55 16.28
C ASP A 156 -24.10 -26.49 17.18
N ASN A 157 -23.28 -25.84 18.02
CA ASN A 157 -23.74 -24.85 18.99
C ASN A 157 -24.49 -23.69 18.32
N TYR A 158 -24.02 -23.23 17.16
CA TYR A 158 -24.70 -22.14 16.43
C TYR A 158 -26.06 -22.57 15.88
N MET A 159 -26.21 -23.83 15.49
CA MET A 159 -27.49 -24.36 15.02
C MET A 159 -28.52 -24.43 16.14
N TYR A 160 -28.11 -24.90 17.32
CA TYR A 160 -28.97 -24.92 18.49
C TYR A 160 -29.41 -23.52 18.94
N LEU A 161 -28.46 -22.56 19.01
CA LEU A 161 -28.76 -21.19 19.41
C LEU A 161 -29.71 -20.47 18.44
N VAL A 162 -29.60 -20.73 17.14
CA VAL A 162 -30.49 -20.14 16.13
C VAL A 162 -31.92 -20.64 16.26
N VAL A 163 -32.11 -21.93 16.49
CA VAL A 163 -33.45 -22.52 16.64
C VAL A 163 -34.16 -21.88 17.84
N ILE A 164 -33.46 -21.74 18.97
CA ILE A 164 -33.98 -21.06 20.15
C ILE A 164 -34.27 -19.60 19.85
N GLU A 165 -33.32 -18.86 19.26
CA GLU A 165 -33.50 -17.44 18.98
C GLU A 165 -34.67 -17.18 18.03
N CYS A 166 -34.87 -18.02 17.01
CA CYS A 166 -36.02 -17.92 16.11
C CYS A 166 -37.35 -18.20 16.81
N TYR A 167 -37.41 -19.20 17.68
CA TYR A 167 -38.62 -19.52 18.45
C TYR A 167 -39.00 -18.36 19.39
N GLU A 168 -38.03 -17.85 20.17
CA GLU A 168 -38.24 -16.70 21.06
C GLU A 168 -38.61 -15.43 20.30
N SER A 169 -38.01 -15.21 19.12
CA SER A 169 -38.33 -14.06 18.27
C SER A 169 -39.76 -14.16 17.73
N LEU A 170 -40.20 -15.34 17.29
CA LEU A 170 -41.57 -15.58 16.85
C LEU A 170 -42.57 -15.32 17.98
N LYS A 171 -42.33 -15.87 19.17
CA LYS A 171 -43.15 -15.66 20.38
C LYS A 171 -43.26 -14.17 20.71
N CYS A 172 -42.14 -13.45 20.72
CA CYS A 172 -42.11 -12.02 20.99
C CYS A 172 -42.83 -11.21 19.90
N THR A 173 -42.67 -11.55 18.62
CA THR A 173 -43.37 -10.88 17.52
C THR A 173 -44.89 -11.08 17.63
N LEU A 174 -45.36 -12.29 17.94
CA LEU A 174 -46.78 -12.58 18.09
C LEU A 174 -47.40 -11.90 19.32
N ASP A 175 -46.70 -11.86 20.46
CA ASP A 175 -47.18 -11.19 21.68
C ASP A 175 -47.30 -9.66 21.50
N ILE A 176 -46.47 -9.07 20.62
CA ILE A 176 -46.53 -7.65 20.29
C ILE A 176 -47.59 -7.35 19.23
N LEU A 177 -47.73 -8.24 18.24
CA LEU A 177 -48.62 -8.05 17.10
C LEU A 177 -50.08 -8.31 17.46
N VAL A 178 -50.37 -9.27 18.35
CA VAL A 178 -51.74 -9.69 18.68
C VAL A 178 -52.20 -9.07 20.00
N VAL A 179 -53.19 -8.18 19.91
CA VAL A 179 -53.68 -7.40 21.06
C VAL A 179 -55.08 -7.85 21.51
N GLY A 180 -55.84 -8.51 20.64
CA GLY A 180 -57.16 -9.07 20.97
C GLY A 180 -57.09 -10.07 22.13
N ASN A 181 -57.94 -9.89 23.14
CA ASN A 181 -57.92 -10.73 24.36
C ASN A 181 -58.18 -12.22 24.07
N LEU A 182 -59.06 -12.51 23.11
CA LEU A 182 -59.38 -13.88 22.68
C LEU A 182 -58.18 -14.47 21.93
N GLU A 183 -57.70 -13.76 20.91
CA GLU A 183 -56.62 -14.16 20.04
C GLU A 183 -55.31 -14.38 20.82
N ARG A 184 -55.02 -13.52 21.81
CA ARG A 184 -53.85 -13.65 22.68
C ARG A 184 -53.93 -14.88 23.58
N ARG A 185 -55.09 -15.21 24.16
CA ARG A 185 -55.30 -16.44 24.95
C ARG A 185 -55.10 -17.69 24.09
N ILE A 186 -55.60 -17.68 22.85
CA ILE A 186 -55.47 -18.80 21.92
C ILE A 186 -54.00 -19.01 21.53
N ILE A 187 -53.29 -17.95 21.11
CA ILE A 187 -51.86 -18.05 20.77
C ILE A 187 -51.04 -18.49 21.99
N PHE A 188 -51.34 -17.96 23.17
CA PHE A 188 -50.66 -18.35 24.41
C PHE A 188 -50.87 -19.85 24.71
N GLY A 189 -52.11 -20.35 24.59
CA GLY A 189 -52.41 -21.78 24.80
C GLY A 189 -51.67 -22.70 23.82
N ILE A 190 -51.55 -22.30 22.55
CA ILE A 190 -50.76 -23.04 21.56
C ILE A 190 -49.28 -23.05 21.92
N MET A 191 -48.73 -21.91 22.34
CA MET A 191 -47.32 -21.82 22.75
C MET A 191 -47.03 -22.64 24.01
N ASP A 192 -47.94 -22.62 24.99
CA ASP A 192 -47.83 -23.39 26.24
C ASP A 192 -47.84 -24.91 25.98
N GLU A 193 -48.69 -25.39 25.08
CA GLU A 193 -48.72 -26.80 24.65
C GLU A 193 -47.38 -27.21 23.99
N ILE A 194 -46.83 -26.35 23.12
CA ILE A 194 -45.51 -26.59 22.50
C ILE A 194 -44.40 -26.61 23.56
N GLU A 195 -44.41 -25.68 24.53
CA GLU A 195 -43.45 -25.63 25.63
C GLU A 195 -43.56 -26.84 26.57
N GLU A 196 -44.77 -27.32 26.84
CA GLU A 196 -45.02 -28.52 27.64
C GLU A 196 -44.53 -29.78 26.92
N SER A 197 -44.74 -29.88 25.60
CA SER A 197 -44.20 -30.96 24.76
C SER A 197 -42.66 -30.96 24.74
N ILE A 198 -42.03 -29.78 24.64
CA ILE A 198 -40.57 -29.62 24.81
C ILE A 198 -40.12 -30.13 26.20
N GLY A 199 -40.86 -29.77 27.26
CA GLY A 199 -40.57 -30.16 28.64
C GLY A 199 -40.70 -31.65 28.91
N ARG A 200 -41.69 -32.30 28.30
CA ARG A 200 -41.96 -33.75 28.39
C ARG A 200 -41.07 -34.58 27.45
N SER A 201 -40.33 -33.95 26.53
CA SER A 201 -39.53 -34.62 25.48
C SER A 201 -40.37 -35.52 24.56
N SER A 202 -41.55 -35.03 24.18
CA SER A 202 -42.51 -35.69 23.27
C SER A 202 -42.75 -34.90 21.97
N LEU A 203 -41.85 -33.99 21.61
CA LEU A 203 -41.91 -33.09 20.46
C LEU A 203 -42.16 -33.82 19.13
N VAL A 204 -41.46 -34.93 18.86
CA VAL A 204 -41.61 -35.73 17.63
C VAL A 204 -42.90 -36.56 17.65
N GLU A 205 -43.47 -36.83 18.82
CA GLU A 205 -44.75 -37.52 18.99
C GLU A 205 -45.95 -36.56 18.85
N ASP A 206 -45.81 -35.32 19.31
CA ASP A 206 -46.88 -34.32 19.39
C ASP A 206 -46.93 -33.38 18.17
N LEU A 207 -45.82 -33.22 17.42
CA LEU A 207 -45.72 -32.34 16.25
C LEU A 207 -45.32 -33.08 14.98
N HIS A 208 -46.03 -32.82 13.88
CA HIS A 208 -45.66 -33.24 12.54
C HIS A 208 -44.47 -32.42 12.02
N MET A 209 -43.25 -32.93 12.24
CA MET A 209 -42.00 -32.27 11.83
C MET A 209 -41.91 -32.01 10.32
N SER A 210 -42.70 -32.69 9.50
CA SER A 210 -42.77 -32.49 8.04
C SER A 210 -43.29 -31.10 7.66
N GLU A 211 -44.11 -30.46 8.50
CA GLU A 211 -44.79 -29.19 8.22
C GLU A 211 -44.01 -27.95 8.69
N LEU A 212 -42.92 -28.14 9.44
CA LEU A 212 -42.05 -27.04 9.89
C LEU A 212 -41.50 -26.16 8.74
N PRO A 213 -41.13 -26.69 7.56
CA PRO A 213 -40.74 -25.86 6.41
C PRO A 213 -41.89 -24.99 5.87
N ALA A 214 -43.14 -25.47 5.91
CA ALA A 214 -44.32 -24.68 5.52
C ALA A 214 -44.55 -23.55 6.53
N LEU A 215 -44.40 -23.84 7.82
CA LEU A 215 -44.50 -22.85 8.89
C LEU A 215 -43.42 -21.77 8.75
N HIS A 216 -42.19 -22.17 8.45
CA HIS A 216 -41.08 -21.25 8.18
C HIS A 216 -41.40 -20.29 7.01
N ALA A 217 -41.98 -20.80 5.92
CA ALA A 217 -42.35 -19.98 4.77
C ALA A 217 -43.41 -18.93 5.14
N LYS A 218 -44.44 -19.33 5.89
CA LYS A 218 -45.51 -18.43 6.35
C LYS A 218 -45.03 -17.40 7.38
N CYS A 219 -44.16 -17.80 8.31
CA CYS A 219 -43.50 -16.87 9.23
C CYS A 219 -42.63 -15.85 8.48
N THR A 220 -41.97 -16.27 7.40
CA THR A 220 -41.17 -15.36 6.56
C THR A 220 -42.06 -14.31 5.88
N GLU A 221 -43.17 -14.74 5.28
CA GLU A 221 -44.18 -13.86 4.66
C GLU A 221 -44.72 -12.83 5.67
N LEU A 222 -45.09 -13.29 6.88
CA LEU A 222 -45.56 -12.39 7.95
C LEU A 222 -44.50 -11.34 8.30
N VAL A 223 -43.28 -11.76 8.57
CA VAL A 223 -42.21 -10.85 9.03
C VAL A 223 -41.80 -9.87 7.93
N GLU A 224 -41.81 -10.28 6.66
CA GLU A 224 -41.58 -9.37 5.51
C GLU A 224 -42.59 -8.21 5.51
N LEU A 225 -43.89 -8.51 5.69
CA LEU A 225 -44.95 -7.50 5.78
C LEU A 225 -44.76 -6.56 6.98
N LEU A 226 -44.30 -7.10 8.12
CA LEU A 226 -44.01 -6.30 9.32
C LEU A 226 -42.83 -5.35 9.15
N VAL A 227 -41.80 -5.75 8.38
CA VAL A 227 -40.63 -4.89 8.08
C VAL A 227 -40.98 -3.79 7.08
N GLU A 228 -41.83 -4.08 6.09
CA GLU A 228 -42.31 -3.07 5.13
C GLU A 228 -43.15 -1.98 5.79
N GLY A 229 -43.99 -2.37 6.76
CA GLY A 229 -44.75 -1.42 7.59
C GLY A 229 -45.77 -0.56 6.81
N ASN A 230 -46.16 -0.97 5.61
CA ASN A 230 -47.14 -0.24 4.80
C ASN A 230 -48.56 -0.49 5.34
N GLU A 231 -49.30 0.58 5.68
CA GLU A 231 -50.68 0.50 6.21
C GLU A 231 -51.63 -0.30 5.29
N ASP A 232 -51.43 -0.21 3.97
CA ASP A 232 -52.22 -0.95 2.96
C ASP A 232 -52.07 -2.47 3.07
N HIS A 233 -51.08 -2.96 3.82
CA HIS A 233 -50.81 -4.38 4.02
C HIS A 233 -51.56 -4.99 5.21
N TYR A 234 -52.41 -4.24 5.92
CA TYR A 234 -53.16 -4.74 7.08
C TYR A 234 -53.86 -6.07 6.80
N TYR A 235 -54.65 -6.15 5.72
CA TYR A 235 -55.37 -7.40 5.36
C TYR A 235 -54.41 -8.55 5.00
N LYS A 236 -53.25 -8.25 4.39
CA LYS A 236 -52.23 -9.26 4.11
C LYS A 236 -51.60 -9.82 5.39
N VAL A 237 -51.39 -8.96 6.40
CA VAL A 237 -50.87 -9.36 7.72
C VAL A 237 -51.89 -10.24 8.44
N VAL A 238 -53.18 -9.84 8.45
CA VAL A 238 -54.28 -10.66 9.00
C VAL A 238 -54.28 -12.05 8.36
N LYS A 239 -54.27 -12.10 7.02
CA LYS A 239 -54.24 -13.35 6.28
C LYS A 239 -53.01 -14.21 6.61
N ALA A 240 -51.82 -13.61 6.68
CA ALA A 240 -50.60 -14.35 7.02
C ALA A 240 -50.67 -14.97 8.43
N ILE A 241 -51.26 -14.27 9.41
CA ILE A 241 -51.43 -14.81 10.77
C ILE A 241 -52.49 -15.94 10.77
N GLN A 242 -53.60 -15.78 10.04
CA GLN A 242 -54.60 -16.84 9.88
C GLN A 242 -54.01 -18.09 9.24
N ASP A 243 -53.27 -17.94 8.14
CA ASP A 243 -52.59 -19.03 7.46
C ASP A 243 -51.60 -19.75 8.41
N ILE A 244 -50.86 -19.01 9.25
CA ILE A 244 -49.97 -19.58 10.28
C ILE A 244 -50.78 -20.35 11.32
N PHE A 245 -51.88 -19.76 11.80
CA PHE A 245 -52.73 -20.36 12.82
C PHE A 245 -53.35 -21.68 12.33
N GLU A 246 -53.98 -21.67 11.15
CA GLU A 246 -54.57 -22.86 10.54
C GLU A 246 -53.54 -23.96 10.30
N LEU A 247 -52.34 -23.60 9.81
CA LEU A 247 -51.26 -24.55 9.61
C LEU A 247 -50.82 -25.19 10.94
N VAL A 248 -50.68 -24.40 12.01
CA VAL A 248 -50.26 -24.91 13.32
C VAL A 248 -51.32 -25.83 13.92
N THR A 249 -52.60 -25.48 13.84
CA THR A 249 -53.67 -26.23 14.50
C THR A 249 -54.16 -27.44 13.71
N ASN A 250 -54.17 -27.37 12.38
CA ASN A 250 -54.75 -28.43 11.54
C ASN A 250 -53.69 -29.40 10.99
N GLU A 251 -52.46 -28.91 10.78
CA GLU A 251 -51.42 -29.68 10.08
C GLU A 251 -50.19 -29.98 10.97
N LEU A 252 -49.77 -29.05 11.84
CA LEU A 252 -48.58 -29.22 12.69
C LEU A 252 -48.84 -30.02 13.97
N LEU A 253 -49.89 -29.69 14.73
CA LEU A 253 -50.23 -30.35 15.99
C LEU A 253 -51.02 -31.64 15.76
N VAL A 254 -50.51 -32.78 16.23
CA VAL A 254 -51.16 -34.09 16.08
C VAL A 254 -52.54 -34.12 16.75
N ASN A 255 -52.73 -33.36 17.85
CA ASN A 255 -53.99 -33.21 18.60
C ASN A 255 -54.53 -31.76 18.58
N GLY A 256 -54.30 -30.99 17.51
CA GLY A 256 -54.61 -29.56 17.48
C GLY A 256 -56.10 -29.22 17.64
N SER A 257 -57.02 -30.03 17.09
CA SER A 257 -58.47 -29.85 17.24
C SER A 257 -58.95 -29.98 18.70
N ARG A 258 -58.39 -30.92 19.45
CA ARG A 258 -58.70 -31.14 20.87
C ARG A 258 -58.18 -30.02 21.77
N THR A 259 -57.04 -29.44 21.40
CA THR A 259 -56.41 -28.31 22.09
C THR A 259 -57.25 -27.03 21.91
N LEU A 260 -57.76 -26.81 20.70
CA LEU A 260 -58.71 -25.72 20.41
C LEU A 260 -60.02 -25.90 21.18
N ASP A 261 -60.61 -27.10 21.19
CA ASP A 261 -61.84 -27.37 21.94
C ASP A 261 -61.69 -27.06 23.44
N LEU A 262 -60.56 -27.41 24.07
CA LEU A 262 -60.27 -27.11 25.47
C LEU A 262 -60.16 -25.61 25.77
N LEU A 263 -59.56 -24.85 24.84
CA LEU A 263 -59.42 -23.38 24.93
C LEU A 263 -60.77 -22.67 24.73
N TYR A 264 -61.60 -23.13 23.79
CA TYR A 264 -62.97 -22.63 23.59
C TYR A 264 -63.91 -22.99 24.75
N THR A 265 -63.73 -24.16 25.38
CA THR A 265 -64.58 -24.59 26.51
C THR A 265 -64.34 -23.75 27.77
N HIS A 266 -63.10 -23.31 28.03
CA HIS A 266 -62.79 -22.38 29.13
C HIS A 266 -63.46 -21.00 28.98
N GLN A 267 -63.84 -20.64 27.76
CA GLN A 267 -64.49 -19.36 27.46
C GLN A 267 -65.96 -19.31 27.89
N GLN A 268 -66.62 -20.46 28.02
CA GLN A 268 -68.03 -20.54 28.44
C GLN A 268 -68.24 -20.42 29.96
N LEU A 269 -67.17 -20.46 30.78
CA LEU A 269 -67.26 -20.44 32.24
C LEU A 269 -67.05 -19.04 32.88
N GLU A 270 -66.57 -18.03 32.13
CA GLU A 270 -66.27 -16.69 32.68
C GLU A 270 -67.21 -15.55 32.21
N GLY A 271 -68.23 -15.82 31.37
CA GLY A 271 -69.15 -14.80 30.87
C GLY A 271 -70.59 -15.00 31.34
N GLU A 272 -71.07 -14.18 32.29
CA GLU A 272 -72.50 -14.06 32.59
C GLU A 272 -73.30 -13.59 31.36
N ALA A 273 -74.50 -14.15 31.26
CA ALA A 273 -75.44 -14.07 30.15
C ALA A 273 -75.63 -12.68 29.52
N THR A 274 -75.63 -12.62 28.18
CA THR A 274 -76.74 -12.05 27.37
C THR A 274 -76.45 -12.18 25.86
N GLY A 275 -77.47 -12.61 25.10
CA GLY A 275 -77.69 -12.12 23.73
C GLY A 275 -77.33 -13.01 22.54
N PHE A 276 -78.29 -13.86 22.14
CA PHE A 276 -78.76 -14.13 20.77
C PHE A 276 -77.79 -14.36 19.60
N PHE A 277 -77.97 -15.52 18.95
CA PHE A 277 -77.56 -15.90 17.58
C PHE A 277 -77.12 -14.74 16.67
N SER A 278 -75.80 -14.63 16.48
CA SER A 278 -75.23 -14.28 15.20
C SER A 278 -74.12 -15.27 14.89
N HIS A 279 -74.45 -16.26 14.06
CA HIS A 279 -73.51 -16.86 13.12
C HIS A 279 -72.91 -15.70 12.32
N LEU A 280 -71.74 -15.23 12.74
CA LEU A 280 -70.82 -14.52 11.88
C LEU A 280 -69.50 -15.25 12.08
N GLU A 281 -69.01 -15.87 11.01
CA GLU A 281 -67.59 -16.13 10.81
C GLU A 281 -66.85 -14.81 11.09
N ARG A 282 -66.51 -14.54 12.35
CA ARG A 282 -65.47 -13.58 12.65
C ARG A 282 -64.19 -14.33 12.33
N GLU A 283 -63.73 -14.16 11.10
CA GLU A 283 -62.37 -14.47 10.69
C GLU A 283 -61.43 -14.06 11.84
N LEU A 284 -60.80 -15.04 12.51
CA LEU A 284 -59.91 -14.81 13.66
C LEU A 284 -58.87 -13.75 13.22
N PHE A 285 -58.50 -12.80 14.07
CA PHE A 285 -57.57 -11.70 13.72
C PHE A 285 -58.09 -10.62 12.75
N ALA A 286 -59.29 -10.74 12.16
CA ALA A 286 -59.80 -9.77 11.17
C ALA A 286 -60.46 -8.52 11.77
N SER A 287 -60.68 -8.46 13.09
CA SER A 287 -61.27 -7.26 13.71
C SER A 287 -60.25 -6.12 13.80
N GLU A 288 -60.71 -4.86 13.69
CA GLU A 288 -59.85 -3.65 13.76
C GLU A 288 -59.06 -3.50 15.06
N HIS A 289 -59.35 -4.30 16.09
CA HIS A 289 -58.67 -4.29 17.39
C HIS A 289 -57.97 -5.62 17.72
N SER A 290 -57.93 -6.58 16.78
CA SER A 290 -57.30 -7.88 17.01
C SER A 290 -55.77 -7.83 16.87
N ILE A 291 -55.25 -7.02 15.93
CA ILE A 291 -53.82 -6.89 15.64
C ILE A 291 -53.35 -5.44 15.68
N HIS A 292 -52.10 -5.23 16.09
CA HIS A 292 -51.45 -3.93 16.14
C HIS A 292 -50.52 -3.73 14.94
N PHE A 293 -51.09 -3.29 13.82
CA PHE A 293 -50.36 -3.01 12.58
C PHE A 293 -50.80 -1.66 11.97
N PRO A 294 -49.87 -0.78 11.53
CA PRO A 294 -48.42 -0.92 11.58
C PRO A 294 -47.87 -0.89 13.02
N LEU A 295 -46.70 -1.49 13.21
CA LEU A 295 -46.06 -1.52 14.52
C LEU A 295 -45.59 -0.13 14.94
N PRO A 296 -45.50 0.18 16.25
CA PRO A 296 -45.02 1.47 16.71
C PRO A 296 -43.60 1.71 16.17
N ASN A 297 -43.32 2.93 15.69
CA ASN A 297 -41.99 3.37 15.24
C ASN A 297 -41.01 3.52 16.42
N CYS A 298 -40.74 2.41 17.10
CA CYS A 298 -39.74 2.31 18.16
C CYS A 298 -38.51 1.59 17.60
N GLY A 299 -37.38 2.29 17.48
CA GLY A 299 -36.14 1.78 16.86
C GLY A 299 -35.74 0.37 17.33
N PRO A 300 -35.63 0.11 18.66
CA PRO A 300 -35.24 -1.20 19.18
C PRO A 300 -36.18 -2.35 18.82
N LEU A 301 -37.48 -2.06 18.70
CA LEU A 301 -38.48 -3.07 18.30
C LEU A 301 -38.32 -3.43 16.83
N MET A 302 -38.19 -2.42 15.98
CA MET A 302 -37.99 -2.62 14.55
C MET A 302 -36.66 -3.34 14.26
N ASP A 303 -35.61 -3.07 15.03
CA ASP A 303 -34.33 -3.79 14.90
C ASP A 303 -34.43 -5.27 15.27
N LYS A 304 -35.25 -5.64 16.27
CA LYS A 304 -35.53 -7.04 16.61
C LYS A 304 -36.25 -7.75 15.46
N ILE A 305 -37.23 -7.10 14.84
CA ILE A 305 -38.01 -7.67 13.74
C ILE A 305 -37.16 -7.81 12.48
N LYS A 306 -36.35 -6.79 12.15
CA LYS A 306 -35.36 -6.86 11.07
C LYS A 306 -34.36 -8.00 11.30
N ARG A 307 -33.89 -8.19 12.53
CA ARG A 307 -33.01 -9.32 12.86
C ARG A 307 -33.72 -10.66 12.68
N PHE A 308 -34.97 -10.78 13.14
CA PHE A 308 -35.75 -12.01 12.96
C PHE A 308 -35.95 -12.33 11.48
N HIS A 309 -36.30 -11.34 10.66
CA HIS A 309 -36.35 -11.46 9.21
C HIS A 309 -35.04 -12.00 8.61
N LEU A 310 -33.91 -11.46 9.05
CA LEU A 310 -32.59 -11.92 8.59
C LEU A 310 -32.31 -13.38 9.00
N LEU A 311 -32.67 -13.79 10.22
CA LEU A 311 -32.50 -15.19 10.65
C LEU A 311 -33.31 -16.18 9.79
N LEU A 312 -34.52 -15.79 9.38
CA LEU A 312 -35.40 -16.61 8.55
C LEU A 312 -34.94 -16.67 7.07
N THR A 313 -34.46 -15.56 6.52
CA THR A 313 -34.22 -15.42 5.06
C THR A 313 -32.78 -15.65 4.62
N VAL A 314 -31.81 -15.52 5.53
CA VAL A 314 -30.38 -15.51 5.16
C VAL A 314 -29.84 -16.92 4.90
N LYS A 315 -29.54 -17.17 3.62
CA LYS A 315 -28.96 -18.42 3.10
C LYS A 315 -27.43 -18.32 2.89
N ASP A 316 -26.87 -19.17 2.02
CA ASP A 316 -25.42 -19.35 1.82
C ASP A 316 -24.62 -18.09 1.47
N LYS A 317 -25.23 -17.08 0.84
CA LYS A 317 -24.50 -15.87 0.41
C LYS A 317 -23.89 -15.08 1.58
N ALA A 318 -24.50 -15.13 2.77
CA ALA A 318 -23.96 -14.44 3.95
C ALA A 318 -22.71 -15.10 4.54
N MET A 319 -22.39 -16.34 4.14
CA MET A 319 -21.13 -17.00 4.52
C MET A 319 -19.89 -16.24 4.02
N TYR A 320 -20.07 -15.41 3.00
CA TYR A 320 -19.02 -14.59 2.40
C TYR A 320 -19.02 -13.13 2.88
N THR A 321 -19.82 -12.78 3.89
CA THR A 321 -19.88 -11.42 4.45
C THR A 321 -18.67 -11.15 5.37
N PRO A 322 -18.02 -9.96 5.30
CA PRO A 322 -18.26 -8.86 4.37
C PRO A 322 -17.72 -9.16 2.96
N SER A 323 -18.31 -8.59 1.92
CA SER A 323 -17.90 -8.80 0.53
C SER A 323 -16.61 -8.08 0.15
N ASN A 324 -16.38 -6.88 0.71
CA ASN A 324 -15.20 -6.06 0.47
C ASN A 324 -13.90 -6.76 0.96
N LEU A 325 -12.88 -6.75 0.12
CA LEU A 325 -11.60 -7.44 0.39
C LEU A 325 -10.81 -6.80 1.53
N GLU A 326 -10.88 -5.46 1.67
CA GLU A 326 -10.16 -4.73 2.72
C GLU A 326 -10.79 -4.97 4.10
N ALA A 327 -12.13 -4.99 4.20
CA ALA A 327 -12.85 -5.38 5.41
C ALA A 327 -12.50 -6.81 5.85
N ARG A 328 -12.46 -7.77 4.90
CA ARG A 328 -12.06 -9.17 5.16
C ARG A 328 -10.64 -9.25 5.72
N ARG A 329 -9.71 -8.51 5.10
CA ARG A 329 -8.30 -8.47 5.50
C ARG A 329 -8.16 -7.91 6.92
N ARG A 330 -8.80 -6.77 7.20
CA ARG A 330 -8.77 -6.08 8.50
C ARG A 330 -9.29 -6.98 9.62
N ILE A 331 -10.47 -7.59 9.46
CA ILE A 331 -11.04 -8.50 10.47
C ILE A 331 -10.19 -9.75 10.66
N SER A 332 -9.74 -10.37 9.57
CA SER A 332 -8.93 -11.61 9.66
C SER A 332 -7.59 -11.35 10.36
N PHE A 333 -6.99 -10.19 10.10
CA PHE A 333 -5.76 -9.78 10.77
C PHE A 333 -6.00 -9.45 12.25
N PHE A 334 -7.04 -8.67 12.57
CA PHE A 334 -7.42 -8.39 13.96
C PHE A 334 -7.64 -9.69 14.74
N ALA A 335 -8.44 -10.60 14.20
CA ALA A 335 -8.69 -11.92 14.78
C ALA A 335 -7.41 -12.73 14.97
N THR A 336 -6.55 -12.83 13.94
CA THR A 336 -5.25 -13.53 14.05
C THR A 336 -4.39 -12.93 15.15
N SER A 337 -4.31 -11.60 15.22
CA SER A 337 -3.43 -10.89 16.15
C SER A 337 -3.76 -11.11 17.62
N LEU A 338 -5.03 -11.43 17.95
CA LEU A 338 -5.44 -11.75 19.31
C LEU A 338 -4.88 -13.08 19.82
N PHE A 339 -4.47 -13.98 18.91
CA PHE A 339 -3.82 -15.26 19.24
C PHE A 339 -2.29 -15.18 19.20
N MET A 340 -1.71 -14.05 18.79
CA MET A 340 -0.27 -13.83 18.81
C MET A 340 0.24 -13.49 20.21
N ASP A 341 1.55 -13.59 20.44
CA ASP A 341 2.15 -13.17 21.71
C ASP A 341 2.09 -11.65 21.87
N MET A 342 1.29 -11.19 22.83
CA MET A 342 1.01 -9.79 23.11
C MET A 342 1.07 -9.53 24.64
N PRO A 343 1.60 -8.38 25.09
CA PRO A 343 1.48 -7.96 26.49
C PRO A 343 0.02 -7.81 26.90
N LYS A 344 -0.25 -7.90 28.20
CA LYS A 344 -1.57 -7.55 28.74
C LYS A 344 -1.76 -6.04 28.71
N ALA A 345 -2.96 -5.59 28.33
CA ALA A 345 -3.31 -4.18 28.37
C ALA A 345 -3.48 -3.68 29.83
N PRO A 346 -2.87 -2.56 30.23
CA PRO A 346 -3.24 -1.85 31.46
C PRO A 346 -4.57 -1.09 31.26
N LYS A 347 -5.20 -0.69 32.39
CA LYS A 347 -6.29 0.31 32.34
C LYS A 347 -5.81 1.59 31.67
N VAL A 348 -6.69 2.30 30.96
CA VAL A 348 -6.34 3.54 30.22
C VAL A 348 -5.66 4.54 31.14
N ARG A 349 -6.16 4.73 32.36
CA ARG A 349 -5.55 5.65 33.34
C ARG A 349 -4.07 5.33 33.64
N ASN A 350 -3.69 4.05 33.60
CA ASN A 350 -2.36 3.57 34.01
C ASN A 350 -1.40 3.34 32.83
N MET A 351 -1.84 3.53 31.59
CA MET A 351 -0.98 3.38 30.41
C MET A 351 0.04 4.53 30.31
N LEU A 352 1.13 4.27 29.58
CA LEU A 352 2.05 5.32 29.13
C LEU A 352 1.31 6.26 28.17
N SER A 353 1.52 7.56 28.33
CA SER A 353 1.03 8.57 27.39
C SER A 353 1.98 8.69 26.19
N PHE A 354 1.44 9.06 25.04
CA PHE A 354 2.22 9.14 23.81
C PHE A 354 1.75 10.25 22.88
N SER A 355 2.67 10.71 22.05
CA SER A 355 2.37 11.64 20.96
C SER A 355 2.62 10.99 19.60
N ILE A 356 1.83 11.37 18.61
CA ILE A 356 2.14 11.13 17.20
C ILE A 356 2.66 12.42 16.59
N LEU A 357 3.75 12.32 15.82
CA LEU A 357 4.34 13.42 15.07
C LEU A 357 4.32 13.11 13.58
N THR A 358 3.66 13.97 12.80
CA THR A 358 3.54 13.84 11.34
C THR A 358 4.14 15.07 10.65
N PRO A 359 5.28 14.95 9.93
CA PRO A 359 5.81 16.05 9.13
C PRO A 359 4.99 16.22 7.84
N HIS A 360 4.62 17.47 7.52
CA HIS A 360 3.86 17.84 6.34
C HIS A 360 4.47 19.09 5.69
N PHE A 361 4.59 19.14 4.36
CA PHE A 361 5.20 20.27 3.68
C PHE A 361 4.26 20.96 2.69
N MET A 362 4.00 20.34 1.53
CA MET A 362 3.26 20.93 0.40
C MET A 362 2.32 19.92 -0.26
N GLU A 363 2.18 18.75 0.36
CA GLU A 363 1.30 17.71 -0.14
C GLU A 363 -0.18 18.11 0.00
N GLU A 364 -1.06 17.45 -0.74
CA GLU A 364 -2.49 17.76 -0.72
C GLU A 364 -3.12 17.40 0.63
N VAL A 365 -3.81 18.36 1.24
CA VAL A 365 -4.54 18.16 2.50
C VAL A 365 -5.83 17.39 2.25
N GLN A 366 -6.60 17.85 1.25
CA GLN A 366 -7.76 17.21 0.65
C GLN A 366 -7.73 17.48 -0.86
N PHE A 367 -8.38 16.61 -1.66
CA PHE A 367 -8.54 16.89 -3.09
C PHE A 367 -9.43 18.13 -3.31
N SER A 368 -9.00 19.02 -4.18
CA SER A 368 -9.82 20.17 -4.57
C SER A 368 -10.91 19.76 -5.57
N ARG A 369 -12.00 20.55 -5.61
CA ARG A 369 -13.10 20.35 -6.59
C ARG A 369 -12.56 20.36 -8.03
N LYS A 370 -11.62 21.25 -8.33
CA LYS A 370 -11.00 21.37 -9.66
C LYS A 370 -10.22 20.11 -10.05
N GLU A 371 -9.51 19.50 -9.11
CA GLU A 371 -8.72 18.29 -9.37
C GLU A 371 -9.62 17.06 -9.57
N LEU A 372 -10.67 16.92 -8.78
CA LEU A 372 -11.61 15.80 -8.86
C LEU A 372 -12.28 15.68 -10.24
N HIS A 373 -12.61 16.83 -10.85
CA HIS A 373 -13.33 16.90 -12.14
C HIS A 373 -12.44 17.22 -13.35
N SER A 374 -11.15 17.51 -13.16
CA SER A 374 -10.24 17.85 -14.27
C SER A 374 -10.13 16.70 -15.29
N SER A 375 -10.51 16.96 -16.54
CA SER A 375 -10.47 16.01 -17.66
C SER A 375 -9.27 16.22 -18.59
N LYS A 376 -8.34 17.13 -18.25
CA LYS A 376 -7.18 17.50 -19.09
C LYS A 376 -6.26 16.31 -19.43
N GLU A 377 -6.38 15.19 -18.70
CA GLU A 377 -5.47 14.04 -18.77
C GLU A 377 -6.22 12.71 -19.05
N ALA A 378 -7.28 12.77 -19.87
CA ALA A 378 -8.13 11.67 -20.38
C ALA A 378 -9.15 11.06 -19.41
N VAL A 379 -8.86 10.98 -18.11
CA VAL A 379 -9.80 10.47 -17.07
C VAL A 379 -9.72 11.35 -15.81
N SER A 380 -10.87 11.71 -15.22
CA SER A 380 -10.92 12.49 -13.98
C SER A 380 -10.64 11.63 -12.73
N ILE A 381 -10.13 12.22 -11.65
CA ILE A 381 -9.81 11.49 -10.40
C ILE A 381 -11.08 10.88 -9.80
N SER A 382 -12.19 11.60 -9.81
CA SER A 382 -13.48 11.08 -9.31
C SER A 382 -13.92 9.83 -10.07
N PHE A 383 -13.89 9.88 -11.41
CA PHE A 383 -14.21 8.70 -12.23
C PHE A 383 -13.26 7.55 -11.94
N TYR A 384 -11.96 7.83 -11.80
CA TYR A 384 -10.97 6.81 -11.46
C TYR A 384 -11.30 6.09 -10.14
N MET A 385 -11.54 6.85 -9.06
CA MET A 385 -11.83 6.30 -7.73
C MET A 385 -13.11 5.46 -7.70
N GLN A 386 -14.17 5.90 -8.37
CA GLN A 386 -15.41 5.13 -8.49
C GLN A 386 -15.22 3.79 -9.19
N LYS A 387 -14.22 3.66 -10.08
CA LYS A 387 -13.94 2.41 -10.81
C LYS A 387 -13.01 1.47 -10.06
N ILE A 388 -12.09 1.97 -9.25
CA ILE A 388 -11.22 1.12 -8.43
C ILE A 388 -11.90 0.65 -7.14
N TYR A 389 -12.87 1.41 -6.60
CA TYR A 389 -13.64 1.07 -5.40
C TYR A 389 -15.17 1.03 -5.67
N PRO A 390 -15.65 0.13 -6.56
CA PRO A 390 -17.06 0.12 -6.98
C PRO A 390 -18.03 -0.34 -5.89
N ASP A 391 -17.59 -1.22 -5.00
CA ASP A 391 -18.31 -1.65 -3.81
C ASP A 391 -18.39 -0.53 -2.78
N GLU A 392 -17.27 0.13 -2.47
CA GLU A 392 -17.26 1.23 -1.51
C GLU A 392 -18.03 2.46 -2.02
N TRP A 393 -18.03 2.72 -3.34
CA TRP A 393 -18.84 3.77 -3.93
C TRP A 393 -20.34 3.53 -3.74
N ARG A 394 -20.79 2.28 -3.88
CA ARG A 394 -22.19 1.92 -3.66
C ARG A 394 -22.58 2.07 -2.18
N ASN A 395 -21.73 1.63 -1.26
CA ASN A 395 -21.95 1.78 0.17
C ASN A 395 -21.94 3.26 0.61
N PHE A 396 -21.17 4.10 -0.09
CA PHE A 396 -21.19 5.55 0.08
C PHE A 396 -22.54 6.15 -0.36
N LEU A 397 -23.02 5.80 -1.56
CA LEU A 397 -24.35 6.24 -2.04
C LEU A 397 -25.48 5.80 -1.10
N GLU A 398 -25.39 4.58 -0.57
CA GLU A 398 -26.30 4.06 0.45
C GLU A 398 -26.27 4.91 1.73
N ARG A 399 -25.09 5.39 2.15
CA ARG A 399 -24.92 6.16 3.39
C ARG A 399 -25.56 7.54 3.31
N ILE A 400 -25.42 8.18 2.16
CA ILE A 400 -25.95 9.53 1.91
C ILE A 400 -27.43 9.51 1.50
N GLY A 401 -28.01 8.33 1.27
CA GLY A 401 -29.42 8.18 0.90
C GLY A 401 -29.73 8.43 -0.59
N SER A 402 -28.72 8.38 -1.47
CA SER A 402 -28.86 8.71 -2.91
C SER A 402 -28.92 7.48 -3.83
N GLU A 403 -29.41 6.33 -3.35
CA GLU A 403 -29.38 5.07 -4.12
C GLU A 403 -30.22 5.08 -5.40
N ASN A 404 -31.24 5.96 -5.49
CA ASN A 404 -32.28 5.95 -6.53
C ASN A 404 -32.30 7.22 -7.42
N LEU A 405 -31.31 8.11 -7.33
CA LEU A 405 -31.31 9.42 -7.99
C LEU A 405 -30.12 9.57 -8.96
N ASP A 406 -30.30 10.38 -10.00
CA ASP A 406 -29.25 10.66 -10.99
C ASP A 406 -28.01 11.29 -10.31
N VAL A 407 -26.87 10.61 -10.47
CA VAL A 407 -25.62 10.72 -9.67
C VAL A 407 -24.97 12.12 -9.64
N ASN A 408 -25.41 13.07 -10.46
CA ASN A 408 -24.67 14.33 -10.68
C ASN A 408 -25.25 15.58 -10.00
N ASP A 409 -26.52 15.60 -9.57
CA ASP A 409 -27.17 16.88 -9.22
C ASP A 409 -27.41 17.11 -7.71
N GLU A 410 -27.27 16.10 -6.84
CA GLU A 410 -27.58 16.25 -5.38
C GLU A 410 -26.51 15.73 -4.39
N ILE A 411 -25.38 15.16 -4.85
CA ILE A 411 -24.30 14.76 -3.92
C ILE A 411 -23.62 16.01 -3.37
N ASN A 412 -23.62 16.19 -2.05
CA ASN A 412 -22.84 17.23 -1.40
C ASN A 412 -21.36 17.11 -1.80
N GLU A 413 -20.84 18.17 -2.45
CA GLU A 413 -19.48 18.17 -2.98
C GLU A 413 -18.41 17.96 -1.89
N GLU A 414 -18.69 18.35 -0.65
CA GLU A 414 -17.77 18.13 0.48
C GLU A 414 -17.67 16.66 0.87
N ASP A 415 -18.80 15.94 0.90
CA ASP A 415 -18.81 14.50 1.17
C ASP A 415 -18.07 13.73 0.08
N LEU A 416 -18.20 14.16 -1.18
CA LEU A 416 -17.43 13.60 -2.29
C LEU A 416 -15.92 13.88 -2.16
N ARG A 417 -15.54 15.10 -1.74
CA ARG A 417 -14.13 15.46 -1.48
C ARG A 417 -13.54 14.61 -0.37
N ASP A 418 -14.26 14.41 0.73
CA ASP A 418 -13.81 13.59 1.86
C ASP A 418 -13.71 12.12 1.46
N TRP A 419 -14.74 11.58 0.79
CA TRP A 419 -14.75 10.19 0.30
C TRP A 419 -13.55 9.90 -0.59
N ALA A 420 -13.23 10.80 -1.52
CA ALA A 420 -12.08 10.69 -2.39
C ALA A 420 -10.75 10.85 -1.62
N SER A 421 -10.66 11.85 -0.73
CA SER A 421 -9.44 12.16 0.02
C SER A 421 -9.03 11.03 0.95
N PHE A 422 -10.00 10.34 1.58
CA PHE A 422 -9.75 9.16 2.42
C PHE A 422 -9.26 7.93 1.65
N ARG A 423 -9.40 7.91 0.32
CA ARG A 423 -8.87 6.85 -0.56
C ARG A 423 -7.58 7.24 -1.26
N GLY A 424 -7.22 8.52 -1.23
CA GLY A 424 -5.96 9.07 -1.71
C GLY A 424 -4.80 8.96 -0.72
N GLN A 425 -3.69 9.62 -1.04
CA GLN A 425 -2.52 9.81 -0.16
C GLN A 425 -2.50 11.24 0.39
N THR A 426 -3.57 11.63 1.07
CA THR A 426 -3.81 12.99 1.57
C THR A 426 -3.54 13.10 3.08
N LEU A 427 -3.26 14.31 3.58
CA LEU A 427 -3.12 14.53 5.03
C LEU A 427 -4.41 14.18 5.79
N SER A 428 -5.58 14.47 5.21
CA SER A 428 -6.88 14.19 5.82
C SER A 428 -7.06 12.69 6.15
N ARG A 429 -6.62 11.80 5.25
CA ARG A 429 -6.61 10.34 5.51
C ARG A 429 -5.74 9.99 6.72
N THR A 430 -4.50 10.52 6.77
CA THR A 430 -3.57 10.24 7.87
C THR A 430 -4.07 10.76 9.20
N VAL A 431 -4.60 11.97 9.24
CA VAL A 431 -5.18 12.54 10.46
C VAL A 431 -6.35 11.67 10.93
N ARG A 432 -7.29 11.31 10.05
CA ARG A 432 -8.40 10.40 10.40
C ARG A 432 -7.89 9.09 11.01
N GLY A 433 -6.94 8.45 10.33
CA GLY A 433 -6.34 7.19 10.76
C GLY A 433 -5.71 7.29 12.15
N MET A 434 -4.84 8.28 12.36
CA MET A 434 -4.14 8.44 13.64
C MET A 434 -5.08 8.86 14.78
N MET A 435 -6.17 9.56 14.47
CA MET A 435 -7.20 9.94 15.45
C MET A 435 -8.05 8.76 15.92
N TYR A 436 -8.02 7.61 15.25
CA TYR A 436 -8.58 6.38 15.81
C TYR A 436 -7.89 5.95 17.10
N CYS A 437 -6.64 6.35 17.36
CA CYS A 437 -6.01 6.16 18.67
C CYS A 437 -6.82 6.85 19.77
N ARG A 438 -7.28 8.09 19.55
CA ARG A 438 -8.14 8.79 20.51
C ARG A 438 -9.50 8.11 20.65
N LYS A 439 -10.15 7.75 19.53
CA LYS A 439 -11.47 7.06 19.53
C LYS A 439 -11.38 5.73 20.29
N ALA A 440 -10.34 4.93 20.05
CA ALA A 440 -10.06 3.69 20.75
C ALA A 440 -9.81 3.90 22.25
N LEU A 441 -9.06 4.93 22.65
CA LEU A 441 -8.82 5.24 24.06
C LEU A 441 -10.09 5.71 24.78
N LYS A 442 -10.94 6.54 24.15
CA LYS A 442 -12.23 6.95 24.72
C LYS A 442 -13.14 5.73 24.94
N LEU A 443 -13.25 4.84 23.94
CA LEU A 443 -13.99 3.58 24.06
C LEU A 443 -13.42 2.67 25.16
N GLN A 444 -12.10 2.50 25.22
CA GLN A 444 -11.47 1.66 26.25
C GLN A 444 -11.58 2.25 27.65
N ALA A 445 -11.59 3.58 27.79
CA ALA A 445 -11.83 4.25 29.06
C ALA A 445 -13.29 4.06 29.50
N PHE A 446 -14.22 4.09 28.56
CA PHE A 446 -15.62 3.74 28.82
C PHE A 446 -15.72 2.31 29.36
N LEU A 447 -15.10 1.33 28.72
CA LEU A 447 -15.09 -0.07 29.20
C LEU A 447 -14.41 -0.26 30.58
N ASP A 448 -13.53 0.67 30.98
CA ASP A 448 -12.86 0.66 32.28
C ASP A 448 -13.72 1.29 33.40
N MET A 449 -14.72 2.13 33.06
CA MET A 449 -15.46 3.01 33.98
C MET A 449 -16.98 2.85 33.97
N ALA A 450 -17.58 2.38 32.88
CA ALA A 450 -19.03 2.33 32.68
C ALA A 450 -19.74 1.35 33.63
N GLU A 451 -20.93 1.73 34.07
CA GLU A 451 -21.86 0.85 34.79
C GLU A 451 -22.77 0.09 33.81
N ASP A 452 -23.50 -0.91 34.31
CA ASP A 452 -24.33 -1.78 33.45
C ASP A 452 -25.45 -1.00 32.72
N ASP A 453 -26.01 0.03 33.37
CA ASP A 453 -27.02 0.92 32.77
C ASP A 453 -26.44 1.80 31.65
N ASP A 454 -25.22 2.31 31.82
CA ASP A 454 -24.52 3.09 30.77
C ASP A 454 -24.24 2.20 29.54
N ILE A 455 -23.90 0.92 29.78
CA ILE A 455 -23.65 -0.07 28.72
C ILE A 455 -24.91 -0.35 27.91
N LEU A 456 -26.07 -0.47 28.58
CA LEU A 456 -27.36 -0.70 27.92
C LEU A 456 -27.80 0.49 27.06
N GLN A 457 -27.53 1.72 27.48
CA GLN A 457 -27.82 2.91 26.69
C GLN A 457 -26.92 3.01 25.44
N GLY A 458 -25.72 2.43 25.50
CA GLY A 458 -24.80 2.28 24.37
C GLY A 458 -23.81 3.44 24.24
N TYR A 459 -22.61 3.14 23.72
CA TYR A 459 -21.49 4.09 23.66
C TYR A 459 -21.80 5.39 22.89
N ASP A 460 -22.55 5.30 21.80
CA ASP A 460 -22.84 6.45 20.93
C ASP A 460 -23.89 7.41 21.52
N SER A 461 -24.65 6.99 22.54
CA SER A 461 -25.69 7.81 23.18
C SER A 461 -25.20 8.54 24.43
N ILE A 462 -23.99 8.22 24.93
CA ILE A 462 -23.43 8.78 26.17
C ILE A 462 -23.28 10.30 26.09
N ASP A 463 -22.85 10.84 24.94
CA ASP A 463 -22.68 12.27 24.75
C ASP A 463 -24.00 13.04 24.96
N ARG A 464 -25.15 12.37 24.79
CA ARG A 464 -26.49 12.93 25.02
C ARG A 464 -27.05 12.57 26.41
N ALA A 465 -26.77 11.37 26.91
CA ALA A 465 -27.38 10.83 28.12
C ALA A 465 -26.62 11.18 29.42
N ASN A 466 -25.28 11.13 29.40
CA ASN A 466 -24.45 11.37 30.59
C ASN A 466 -23.24 12.26 30.26
N GLY A 467 -23.47 13.57 30.24
CA GLY A 467 -22.44 14.56 29.92
C GLY A 467 -21.24 14.56 30.88
N THR A 468 -21.43 14.15 32.15
CA THR A 468 -20.34 14.10 33.14
C THR A 468 -19.37 12.96 32.85
N LEU A 469 -19.88 11.76 32.57
CA LEU A 469 -19.07 10.61 32.17
C LEU A 469 -18.35 10.91 30.84
N SER A 470 -19.06 11.45 29.85
CA SER A 470 -18.45 11.82 28.57
C SER A 470 -17.27 12.79 28.74
N ALA A 471 -17.44 13.86 29.53
CA ALA A 471 -16.38 14.82 29.81
C ALA A 471 -15.15 14.18 30.51
N GLN A 472 -15.37 13.24 31.44
CA GLN A 472 -14.28 12.50 32.08
C GLN A 472 -13.54 11.61 31.08
N LEU A 473 -14.26 10.92 30.19
CA LEU A 473 -13.67 10.06 29.15
C LEU A 473 -12.83 10.87 28.17
N ASP A 474 -13.33 12.02 27.72
CA ASP A 474 -12.60 12.93 26.84
C ASP A 474 -11.33 13.46 27.52
N ALA A 475 -11.40 13.86 28.80
CA ALA A 475 -10.25 14.30 29.56
C ALA A 475 -9.18 13.20 29.70
N ILE A 476 -9.58 11.94 29.95
CA ILE A 476 -8.64 10.81 30.04
C ILE A 476 -7.96 10.55 28.70
N ALA A 477 -8.72 10.55 27.60
CA ALA A 477 -8.16 10.35 26.26
C ALA A 477 -7.16 11.47 25.91
N ASP A 478 -7.51 12.73 26.16
CA ASP A 478 -6.67 13.88 25.85
C ASP A 478 -5.43 14.00 26.75
N MET A 479 -5.48 13.46 27.98
CA MET A 479 -4.29 13.33 28.84
C MET A 479 -3.31 12.26 28.34
N LYS A 480 -3.79 11.24 27.61
CA LYS A 480 -2.96 10.10 27.17
C LYS A 480 -2.46 10.22 25.75
N PHE A 481 -3.13 10.98 24.89
CA PHE A 481 -2.84 11.03 23.47
C PHE A 481 -2.90 12.45 22.89
N THR A 482 -1.88 12.80 22.11
CA THR A 482 -1.87 14.03 21.31
C THR A 482 -1.29 13.78 19.91
N HIS A 483 -1.89 14.35 18.87
CA HIS A 483 -1.38 14.28 17.50
C HIS A 483 -0.91 15.66 17.05
N ILE A 484 0.37 15.76 16.70
CA ILE A 484 1.00 17.00 16.22
C ILE A 484 1.37 16.83 14.75
N VAL A 485 0.79 17.67 13.90
CA VAL A 485 1.19 17.78 12.50
C VAL A 485 2.10 19.00 12.36
N SER A 486 3.30 18.77 11.86
CA SER A 486 4.28 19.82 11.59
C SER A 486 4.10 20.34 10.18
N CYS A 487 3.24 21.36 10.01
CA CYS A 487 2.93 22.00 8.73
C CYS A 487 3.75 23.28 8.56
N GLN A 488 4.97 23.17 8.05
CA GLN A 488 5.86 24.34 7.97
C GLN A 488 5.28 25.51 7.18
N MET A 489 4.55 25.23 6.10
CA MET A 489 3.99 26.24 5.20
C MET A 489 2.69 26.87 5.70
N TYR A 490 2.08 26.37 6.78
CA TYR A 490 0.75 26.80 7.23
C TYR A 490 0.65 28.31 7.49
N GLY A 491 1.65 28.91 8.14
CA GLY A 491 1.67 30.35 8.41
C GLY A 491 1.68 31.19 7.12
N LEU A 492 2.43 30.76 6.11
CA LEU A 492 2.48 31.41 4.79
C LEU A 492 1.18 31.20 4.03
N GLN A 493 0.65 29.98 4.00
CA GLN A 493 -0.63 29.64 3.37
C GLN A 493 -1.79 30.46 3.96
N LYS A 494 -1.82 30.59 5.29
CA LYS A 494 -2.78 31.43 6.00
C LYS A 494 -2.68 32.90 5.58
N SER A 495 -1.46 33.46 5.54
CA SER A 495 -1.25 34.85 5.13
C SER A 495 -1.58 35.11 3.65
N ALA A 496 -1.45 34.10 2.80
CA ALA A 496 -1.71 34.18 1.36
C ALA A 496 -3.17 33.90 0.98
N GLY A 497 -4.03 33.49 1.93
CA GLY A 497 -5.39 33.06 1.65
C GLY A 497 -5.48 31.77 0.83
N ASP A 498 -4.51 30.86 0.99
CA ASP A 498 -4.51 29.56 0.31
C ASP A 498 -5.64 28.67 0.87
N PRO A 499 -6.50 28.07 0.02
CA PRO A 499 -7.54 27.14 0.47
C PRO A 499 -7.04 25.99 1.37
N GLN A 500 -5.78 25.55 1.19
CA GLN A 500 -5.21 24.50 2.05
C GLN A 500 -5.13 24.91 3.53
N ALA A 501 -4.98 26.20 3.84
CA ALA A 501 -5.00 26.66 5.22
C ALA A 501 -6.38 26.47 5.88
N GLN A 502 -7.45 26.64 5.10
CA GLN A 502 -8.81 26.37 5.57
C GLN A 502 -9.03 24.86 5.76
N ASP A 503 -8.60 24.03 4.80
CA ASP A 503 -8.71 22.57 4.93
C ASP A 503 -7.97 22.06 6.19
N ILE A 504 -6.83 22.66 6.56
CA ILE A 504 -6.09 22.34 7.80
C ILE A 504 -6.85 22.80 9.06
N LEU A 505 -7.49 23.97 9.03
CA LEU A 505 -8.32 24.45 10.13
C LEU A 505 -9.52 23.53 10.35
N ASP A 506 -10.20 23.11 9.28
CA ASP A 506 -11.34 22.19 9.33
C ASP A 506 -10.95 20.84 9.94
N LEU A 507 -9.74 20.35 9.66
CA LEU A 507 -9.19 19.16 10.33
C LEU A 507 -8.99 19.38 11.84
N MET A 508 -8.50 20.54 12.26
CA MET A 508 -8.35 20.85 13.70
C MET A 508 -9.70 20.98 14.40
N ILE A 509 -10.73 21.50 13.72
CA ILE A 509 -12.10 21.60 14.24
C ILE A 509 -12.69 20.18 14.39
N ARG A 510 -12.54 19.34 13.37
CA ARG A 510 -13.04 17.95 13.35
C ARG A 510 -12.38 17.07 14.42
N TYR A 511 -11.11 17.32 14.74
CA TYR A 511 -10.31 16.48 15.64
C TYR A 511 -9.73 17.26 16.84
N PRO A 512 -10.39 17.25 18.01
CA PRO A 512 -10.02 18.10 19.15
C PRO A 512 -8.62 17.90 19.75
N SER A 513 -7.98 16.74 19.55
CA SER A 513 -6.60 16.46 20.01
C SER A 513 -5.52 16.75 18.96
N LEU A 514 -5.93 17.14 17.75
CA LEU A 514 -5.01 17.54 16.68
C LEU A 514 -4.43 18.93 16.97
N ARG A 515 -3.12 19.06 16.83
CA ARG A 515 -2.41 20.33 16.93
C ARG A 515 -1.56 20.53 15.69
N VAL A 516 -1.43 21.77 15.24
CA VAL A 516 -0.59 22.11 14.10
C VAL A 516 0.59 22.94 14.58
N ALA A 517 1.79 22.53 14.23
CA ALA A 517 3.01 23.27 14.46
C ALA A 517 3.55 23.83 13.14
N TYR A 518 3.90 25.12 13.11
CA TYR A 518 4.47 25.75 11.92
C TYR A 518 5.59 26.73 12.29
N VAL A 519 6.34 27.18 11.29
CA VAL A 519 7.42 28.17 11.46
C VAL A 519 6.94 29.50 10.90
N GLU A 520 7.06 30.56 11.70
CA GLU A 520 6.85 31.94 11.27
C GLU A 520 8.20 32.64 11.10
N GLU A 521 8.33 33.38 10.00
CA GLU A 521 9.46 34.26 9.71
C GLU A 521 8.96 35.71 9.75
N LYS A 522 9.51 36.51 10.67
CA LYS A 522 9.22 37.95 10.78
C LYS A 522 10.50 38.80 10.67
N PRO A 523 10.48 39.89 9.89
CA PRO A 523 11.56 40.88 9.93
C PRO A 523 11.53 41.62 11.28
N MET A 524 12.70 41.92 11.86
CA MET A 524 12.75 42.86 12.99
C MET A 524 12.54 44.30 12.49
N GLU A 525 11.80 45.10 13.26
CA GLU A 525 11.42 46.48 12.90
C GLU A 525 12.62 47.41 12.60
N ASP A 526 13.83 47.11 13.12
CA ASP A 526 15.03 47.96 12.96
C ASP A 526 16.26 47.27 12.33
N ARG A 527 16.17 46.01 11.87
CA ARG A 527 17.33 45.29 11.28
C ARG A 527 16.93 44.40 10.11
N THR A 528 17.85 44.20 9.16
CA THR A 528 17.78 43.16 8.11
C THR A 528 17.78 41.72 8.66
N GLN A 529 17.83 41.55 9.98
CA GLN A 529 17.91 40.26 10.66
C GLN A 529 16.50 39.69 10.90
N LYS A 530 16.25 38.51 10.33
CA LYS A 530 14.99 37.78 10.42
C LYS A 530 14.89 37.02 11.74
N VAL A 531 13.72 37.03 12.37
CA VAL A 531 13.40 36.22 13.55
C VAL A 531 12.54 35.04 13.11
N TYR A 532 12.94 33.85 13.55
CA TYR A 532 12.23 32.62 13.31
C TYR A 532 11.56 32.16 14.60
N SER A 533 10.28 31.82 14.55
CA SER A 533 9.55 31.28 15.70
C SER A 533 8.83 29.99 15.30
N SER A 534 8.91 28.96 16.15
CA SER A 534 8.05 27.78 16.05
C SER A 534 6.79 28.03 16.86
N ILE A 535 5.63 27.86 16.23
CA ILE A 535 4.31 28.17 16.81
C ILE A 535 3.48 26.90 16.85
N LEU A 536 2.75 26.68 17.93
CA LEU A 536 1.74 25.63 18.06
C LEU A 536 0.35 26.26 18.10
N VAL A 537 -0.55 25.79 17.24
CA VAL A 537 -1.95 26.22 17.20
C VAL A 537 -2.93 25.06 17.45
N LYS A 538 -4.13 25.42 17.86
CA LYS A 538 -5.30 24.54 18.05
C LYS A 538 -6.56 25.27 17.60
N ALA A 539 -7.54 24.53 17.08
CA ALA A 539 -8.88 25.07 16.88
C ALA A 539 -9.63 25.28 18.21
N ILE A 540 -10.05 26.51 18.48
CA ILE A 540 -10.92 26.90 19.60
C ILE A 540 -12.02 27.79 19.00
N ASN A 541 -13.29 27.49 19.30
CA ASN A 541 -14.45 28.23 18.78
C ASN A 541 -14.47 28.41 17.25
N GLY A 542 -13.94 27.43 16.50
CA GLY A 542 -13.88 27.47 15.04
C GLY A 542 -12.73 28.29 14.44
N LEU A 543 -11.84 28.84 15.27
CA LEU A 543 -10.68 29.63 14.84
C LEU A 543 -9.38 28.96 15.31
N ASP A 544 -8.28 29.17 14.59
CA ASP A 544 -6.96 28.74 15.05
C ASP A 544 -6.42 29.71 16.09
N GLU A 545 -6.23 29.22 17.32
CA GLU A 545 -5.63 29.96 18.42
C GLU A 545 -4.20 29.50 18.67
N GLU A 546 -3.31 30.47 18.87
CA GLU A 546 -1.92 30.25 19.25
C GLU A 546 -1.82 29.82 20.72
N ILE A 547 -1.27 28.63 20.96
CA ILE A 547 -1.03 28.11 22.30
C ILE A 547 0.38 28.47 22.78
N TYR A 548 1.38 28.23 21.93
CA TYR A 548 2.78 28.44 22.28
C TYR A 548 3.54 29.06 21.11
N ARG A 549 4.49 29.91 21.45
CA ARG A 549 5.47 30.49 20.53
C ARG A 549 6.86 30.40 21.13
N ILE A 550 7.76 29.77 20.39
CA ILE A 550 9.13 29.54 20.81
C ILE A 550 10.06 30.13 19.75
N LYS A 551 10.85 31.13 20.14
CA LYS A 551 11.87 31.73 19.28
C LYS A 551 12.96 30.70 18.96
N LEU A 552 13.25 30.50 17.69
CA LEU A 552 14.28 29.60 17.20
C LEU A 552 15.64 30.32 17.14
N PRO A 553 16.77 29.59 17.31
CA PRO A 553 18.11 30.18 17.34
C PRO A 553 18.59 30.68 15.96
N GLY A 554 17.88 30.34 14.88
CA GLY A 554 18.23 30.68 13.51
C GLY A 554 17.22 30.10 12.51
N PRO A 555 17.52 30.16 11.20
CA PRO A 555 16.65 29.57 10.19
C PRO A 555 16.54 28.06 10.40
N PRO A 556 15.32 27.49 10.54
CA PRO A 556 15.16 26.07 10.77
C PRO A 556 15.49 25.22 9.54
N ASN A 557 15.41 25.79 8.34
CA ASN A 557 15.64 25.10 7.07
C ASN A 557 17.12 24.92 6.77
N ILE A 558 17.67 23.84 7.30
CA ILE A 558 19.07 23.47 7.11
C ILE A 558 19.21 22.55 5.90
N GLY A 559 18.37 21.51 5.79
CA GLY A 559 18.42 20.43 4.80
C GLY A 559 17.16 20.24 3.97
N GLU A 560 16.67 18.99 3.92
CA GLU A 560 15.68 18.49 2.95
C GLU A 560 14.21 18.66 3.37
N GLY A 561 13.93 19.16 4.58
CA GLY A 561 12.60 19.54 5.06
C GLY A 561 12.02 18.61 6.12
N LYS A 562 12.00 17.28 5.88
CA LYS A 562 11.46 16.30 6.86
C LYS A 562 12.16 16.35 8.23
N PRO A 563 13.51 16.29 8.34
CA PRO A 563 14.17 16.39 9.64
C PRO A 563 13.92 17.73 10.34
N GLU A 564 13.85 18.83 9.57
CA GLU A 564 13.59 20.16 10.10
C GLU A 564 12.18 20.26 10.68
N ASN A 565 11.16 19.76 9.95
CA ASN A 565 9.78 19.65 10.41
C ASN A 565 9.70 18.88 11.73
N GLN A 566 10.32 17.69 11.78
CA GLN A 566 10.31 16.91 13.00
C GLN A 566 11.00 17.65 14.15
N ASN A 567 12.17 18.24 13.92
CA ASN A 567 12.97 18.88 14.96
C ASN A 567 12.36 20.16 15.54
N HIS A 568 11.71 21.00 14.73
CA HIS A 568 11.08 22.21 15.29
C HIS A 568 9.78 21.87 16.06
N ALA A 569 9.03 20.87 15.61
CA ALA A 569 7.76 20.49 16.24
C ALA A 569 7.93 19.56 17.46
N ILE A 570 9.05 18.84 17.59
CA ILE A 570 9.24 17.85 18.67
C ILE A 570 9.10 18.44 20.08
N ILE A 571 9.41 19.73 20.26
CA ILE A 571 9.29 20.45 21.54
C ILE A 571 7.84 20.53 22.05
N PHE A 572 6.86 20.42 21.14
CA PHE A 572 5.43 20.44 21.47
C PHE A 572 4.87 19.07 21.81
N THR A 573 5.59 17.98 21.51
CA THR A 573 5.18 16.62 21.87
C THR A 573 5.12 16.44 23.39
N ARG A 574 4.26 15.55 23.87
CA ARG A 574 4.03 15.23 25.29
C ARG A 574 4.02 13.70 25.51
N GLY A 575 4.11 13.30 26.78
CA GLY A 575 4.10 11.90 27.20
C GLY A 575 5.45 11.19 27.13
N GLU A 576 5.45 9.90 27.49
CA GLU A 576 6.64 9.07 27.62
C GLU A 576 7.08 8.45 26.29
N ALA A 577 6.15 8.20 25.37
CA ALA A 577 6.42 7.65 24.05
C ALA A 577 6.14 8.67 22.92
N LEU A 578 6.86 8.51 21.81
CA LEU A 578 6.69 9.32 20.61
C LEU A 578 6.66 8.42 19.39
N GLN A 579 5.64 8.55 18.54
CA GLN A 579 5.56 7.84 17.28
C GLN A 579 5.84 8.80 16.12
N ALA A 580 6.72 8.40 15.21
CA ALA A 580 6.97 9.12 13.96
C ALA A 580 6.17 8.48 12.82
N ILE A 581 5.32 9.28 12.18
CA ILE A 581 4.40 8.83 11.12
C ILE A 581 4.59 9.71 9.90
N ASP A 582 4.75 9.10 8.73
CA ASP A 582 4.74 9.83 7.46
C ASP A 582 3.32 10.27 7.10
N MET A 583 3.19 11.41 6.42
CA MET A 583 1.90 12.00 6.01
C MET A 583 1.06 11.13 5.05
N ASN A 584 1.58 10.01 4.53
CA ASN A 584 0.82 9.10 3.67
C ASN A 584 0.53 7.75 4.34
N GLN A 585 0.58 7.69 5.68
CA GLN A 585 0.21 6.52 6.45
C GLN A 585 -1.24 6.60 6.95
N ASP A 586 -1.79 5.47 7.33
CA ASP A 586 -3.16 5.35 7.82
C ASP A 586 -3.16 4.42 9.03
N ASN A 587 -4.15 4.52 9.89
CA ASN A 587 -4.33 3.57 10.99
C ASN A 587 -5.80 3.20 11.07
N TYR A 588 -6.10 2.08 11.73
CA TYR A 588 -7.41 1.48 11.75
C TYR A 588 -7.92 1.38 13.18
N LEU A 589 -9.23 1.51 13.40
CA LEU A 589 -9.82 1.49 14.74
C LEU A 589 -9.46 0.21 15.51
N GLU A 590 -9.61 -0.94 14.86
CA GLU A 590 -9.31 -2.25 15.45
C GLU A 590 -7.82 -2.46 15.77
N GLU A 591 -6.93 -1.79 15.04
CA GLU A 591 -5.49 -1.79 15.31
C GLU A 591 -5.12 -0.83 16.45
N ALA A 592 -5.75 0.35 16.48
CA ALA A 592 -5.55 1.35 17.52
C ALA A 592 -5.90 0.85 18.93
N LEU A 593 -6.83 -0.11 19.05
CA LEU A 593 -7.16 -0.79 20.32
C LEU A 593 -5.95 -1.47 20.97
N LYS A 594 -4.95 -1.87 20.19
CA LYS A 594 -3.74 -2.58 20.67
C LYS A 594 -2.61 -1.65 21.11
N MET A 595 -2.77 -0.33 20.99
CA MET A 595 -1.73 0.63 21.34
C MET A 595 -1.32 0.55 22.82
N ARG A 596 -2.27 0.28 23.72
CA ARG A 596 -1.99 0.05 25.16
C ARG A 596 -1.06 -1.13 25.37
N ASN A 597 -1.27 -2.21 24.63
CA ASN A 597 -0.46 -3.42 24.68
C ASN A 597 0.95 -3.15 24.14
N LEU A 598 1.04 -2.49 22.98
CA LEU A 598 2.31 -2.15 22.36
C LEU A 598 3.19 -1.28 23.27
N LEU A 599 2.63 -0.26 23.91
CA LEU A 599 3.38 0.59 24.84
C LEU A 599 3.94 -0.18 26.05
N GLN A 600 3.34 -1.33 26.43
CA GLN A 600 3.90 -2.18 27.50
C GLN A 600 5.18 -2.90 27.09
N GLU A 601 5.49 -3.01 25.79
CA GLU A 601 6.78 -3.57 25.35
C GLU A 601 7.97 -2.72 25.81
N PHE A 602 7.79 -1.40 26.03
CA PHE A 602 8.83 -0.55 26.64
C PHE A 602 9.17 -0.96 28.08
N LEU A 603 8.23 -1.60 28.78
CA LEU A 603 8.41 -2.02 30.17
C LEU A 603 8.92 -3.47 30.27
N ARG A 604 8.89 -4.23 29.17
CA ARG A 604 9.38 -5.62 29.13
C ARG A 604 10.90 -5.65 28.94
N VAL A 605 11.59 -6.29 29.87
CA VAL A 605 13.03 -6.48 29.80
C VAL A 605 13.33 -7.78 29.03
N GLN A 606 13.43 -7.67 27.70
CA GLN A 606 13.92 -8.75 26.84
C GLN A 606 15.44 -8.61 26.63
N GLY A 607 16.23 -8.87 27.67
CA GLY A 607 17.69 -8.73 27.66
C GLY A 607 18.24 -8.04 28.90
N MET A 608 19.23 -7.15 28.74
CA MET A 608 19.80 -6.38 29.88
C MET A 608 19.09 -5.04 30.13
N ARG A 609 18.34 -4.51 29.16
CA ARG A 609 17.68 -3.20 29.23
C ARG A 609 16.34 -3.25 28.50
N PRO A 610 15.37 -2.39 28.87
CA PRO A 610 14.16 -2.21 28.09
C PRO A 610 14.47 -1.71 26.66
N PRO A 611 13.62 -2.00 25.68
CA PRO A 611 13.76 -1.44 24.34
C PRO A 611 13.63 0.08 24.39
N THR A 612 14.34 0.77 23.50
CA THR A 612 14.26 2.22 23.32
C THR A 612 13.50 2.58 22.05
N ILE A 613 13.38 1.64 21.12
CA ILE A 613 12.56 1.76 19.90
C ILE A 613 11.76 0.47 19.74
N ILE A 614 10.45 0.59 19.54
CA ILE A 614 9.55 -0.51 19.26
C ILE A 614 9.13 -0.43 17.79
N GLY A 615 9.51 -1.46 17.04
CA GLY A 615 9.11 -1.63 15.66
C GLY A 615 7.77 -2.32 15.50
N MET A 616 7.05 -1.94 14.44
CA MET A 616 5.78 -2.55 14.07
C MET A 616 5.66 -2.69 12.55
N ARG A 617 4.79 -3.60 12.11
CA ARG A 617 4.62 -3.92 10.69
C ARG A 617 3.80 -2.85 9.96
N GLU A 618 3.93 -2.82 8.64
CA GLU A 618 3.16 -1.96 7.76
C GLU A 618 2.32 -2.77 6.77
N HIS A 619 1.16 -2.20 6.39
CA HIS A 619 0.33 -2.72 5.31
C HIS A 619 0.27 -1.71 4.15
N VAL A 620 0.71 -2.12 2.96
CA VAL A 620 0.69 -1.25 1.77
C VAL A 620 -0.68 -1.29 1.08
N PHE A 621 -1.51 -0.27 1.31
CA PHE A 621 -2.89 -0.22 0.80
C PHE A 621 -3.00 0.23 -0.68
N THR A 622 -1.92 0.73 -1.30
CA THR A 622 -1.93 1.13 -2.72
C THR A 622 -1.62 -0.02 -3.69
N GLY A 623 -1.44 -1.24 -3.19
CA GLY A 623 -0.99 -2.38 -4.02
C GLY A 623 -1.94 -2.75 -5.17
N SER A 624 -3.25 -2.58 -5.00
CA SER A 624 -4.29 -2.97 -5.98
C SER A 624 -4.45 -1.99 -7.16
N VAL A 625 -3.73 -0.86 -7.14
CA VAL A 625 -3.91 0.29 -8.05
C VAL A 625 -3.33 0.03 -9.44
N SER A 626 -2.14 -0.56 -9.52
CA SER A 626 -1.41 -0.85 -10.77
C SER A 626 -0.47 -2.04 -10.58
N SER A 627 0.02 -2.65 -11.66
CA SER A 627 1.01 -3.73 -11.56
C SER A 627 2.34 -3.26 -10.94
N LEU A 628 2.77 -2.03 -11.22
CA LEU A 628 3.93 -1.43 -10.54
C LEU A 628 3.71 -1.30 -9.03
N ALA A 629 2.53 -0.83 -8.64
CA ALA A 629 2.17 -0.73 -7.23
C ALA A 629 2.12 -2.10 -6.56
N TRP A 630 1.66 -3.12 -7.28
CA TRP A 630 1.64 -4.50 -6.84
C TRP A 630 3.05 -5.05 -6.60
N PHE A 631 4.00 -4.82 -7.53
CA PHE A 631 5.40 -5.25 -7.37
C PHE A 631 6.07 -4.61 -6.16
N MET A 632 5.89 -3.29 -6.00
CA MET A 632 6.44 -2.56 -4.86
C MET A 632 5.79 -2.96 -3.55
N SER A 633 4.47 -3.19 -3.53
CA SER A 633 3.74 -3.65 -2.34
C SER A 633 4.30 -4.98 -1.83
N TYR A 634 4.58 -5.94 -2.71
CA TYR A 634 5.15 -7.22 -2.28
C TYR A 634 6.61 -7.15 -1.86
N GLN A 635 7.44 -6.40 -2.58
CA GLN A 635 8.82 -6.15 -2.15
C GLN A 635 8.85 -5.50 -0.76
N GLU A 636 8.00 -4.50 -0.53
CA GLU A 636 7.90 -3.79 0.74
C GLU A 636 7.34 -4.67 1.84
N THR A 637 6.28 -5.45 1.58
CA THR A 637 5.72 -6.40 2.55
C THR A 637 6.81 -7.36 3.03
N SER A 638 7.63 -7.89 2.13
CA SER A 638 8.76 -8.74 2.52
C SER A 638 9.80 -8.00 3.37
N PHE A 639 10.11 -6.73 3.07
CA PHE A 639 11.02 -5.94 3.88
C PHE A 639 10.46 -5.64 5.27
N VAL A 640 9.22 -5.16 5.36
CA VAL A 640 8.58 -4.68 6.59
C VAL A 640 8.10 -5.79 7.50
N THR A 641 8.09 -7.06 7.07
CA THR A 641 7.75 -8.23 7.91
C THR A 641 8.94 -9.19 8.09
N ILE A 642 9.13 -10.17 7.22
CA ILE A 642 10.16 -11.23 7.33
C ILE A 642 11.57 -10.63 7.42
N GLY A 643 11.83 -9.54 6.69
CA GLY A 643 13.07 -8.78 6.79
C GLY A 643 13.27 -8.17 8.18
N GLN A 644 12.31 -7.40 8.67
CA GLN A 644 12.38 -6.78 10.02
C GLN A 644 12.48 -7.81 11.15
N ARG A 645 11.75 -8.93 11.03
CA ARG A 645 11.80 -10.07 11.96
C ARG A 645 13.23 -10.55 12.14
N LEU A 646 13.92 -10.84 11.03
CA LEU A 646 15.30 -11.31 11.04
C LEU A 646 16.29 -10.24 11.55
N LEU A 647 16.10 -8.98 11.14
CA LEU A 647 16.94 -7.85 11.57
C LEU A 647 16.86 -7.62 13.08
N ALA A 648 15.67 -7.78 13.67
CA ALA A 648 15.46 -7.68 15.12
C ALA A 648 16.03 -8.90 15.85
N ASN A 649 15.68 -10.11 15.40
CA ASN A 649 16.08 -11.36 16.03
C ASN A 649 16.29 -12.45 14.95
N PRO A 650 17.49 -13.03 14.79
CA PRO A 650 18.62 -13.02 15.71
C PRO A 650 19.70 -11.97 15.39
N LEU A 651 19.60 -11.23 14.29
CA LEU A 651 20.73 -10.43 13.81
C LEU A 651 21.03 -9.20 14.67
N ARG A 652 20.04 -8.66 15.40
CA ARG A 652 20.17 -7.49 16.28
C ARG A 652 20.81 -6.27 15.59
N VAL A 653 20.44 -6.06 14.33
CA VAL A 653 20.85 -4.91 13.49
C VAL A 653 19.65 -4.20 12.87
N ARG A 654 18.47 -4.34 13.49
CA ARG A 654 17.30 -3.53 13.15
C ARG A 654 17.54 -2.08 13.58
N PHE A 655 17.34 -1.17 12.64
CA PHE A 655 17.35 0.27 12.88
C PHE A 655 16.00 0.87 12.49
N HIS A 656 15.70 2.03 13.06
CA HIS A 656 14.55 2.82 12.63
C HIS A 656 14.71 3.21 11.15
N TYR A 657 13.65 3.13 10.36
CA TYR A 657 13.69 3.47 8.93
C TYR A 657 12.68 4.56 8.54
N GLY A 658 12.18 5.32 9.52
CA GLY A 658 11.33 6.51 9.33
C GLY A 658 9.94 6.40 9.92
N HIS A 659 9.37 5.20 9.89
CA HIS A 659 8.03 4.89 10.40
C HIS A 659 7.88 3.35 10.56
N PRO A 660 6.81 2.84 11.20
CA PRO A 660 5.87 3.53 12.08
C PRO A 660 6.30 3.38 13.56
N ASP A 661 7.60 3.21 13.80
CA ASP A 661 8.15 2.88 15.12
C ASP A 661 7.78 3.89 16.21
N LEU A 662 7.66 3.37 17.43
CA LEU A 662 7.56 4.17 18.64
C LEU A 662 8.93 4.30 19.31
N PHE A 663 9.20 5.48 19.83
CA PHE A 663 10.41 5.84 20.55
C PHE A 663 10.11 6.02 22.04
N ASP A 664 11.04 5.58 22.89
CA ASP A 664 11.18 6.14 24.23
C ASP A 664 11.60 7.61 24.07
N ARG A 665 10.65 8.52 24.29
CA ARG A 665 10.82 9.95 24.06
C ARG A 665 11.87 10.53 24.99
N ILE A 666 11.92 10.10 26.24
CA ILE A 666 12.86 10.59 27.26
C ILE A 666 14.28 10.21 26.85
N PHE A 667 14.48 8.96 26.41
CA PHE A 667 15.78 8.50 25.91
C PHE A 667 16.25 9.34 24.73
N HIS A 668 15.41 9.54 23.71
CA HIS A 668 15.81 10.18 22.45
C HIS A 668 16.01 11.70 22.59
N LEU A 669 15.10 12.40 23.29
CA LEU A 669 15.22 13.85 23.48
C LEU A 669 16.51 14.25 24.22
N THR A 670 16.96 13.43 25.17
CA THR A 670 18.18 13.70 25.93
C THR A 670 19.46 13.24 25.20
N ARG A 671 19.34 12.60 24.03
CA ARG A 671 20.45 11.88 23.37
C ARG A 671 20.65 12.19 21.90
N GLY A 672 20.07 13.26 21.38
CA GLY A 672 20.29 13.72 20.00
C GLY A 672 19.07 13.64 19.09
N GLY A 673 17.87 13.46 19.66
CA GLY A 673 16.61 13.50 18.93
C GLY A 673 16.29 12.21 18.17
N ILE A 674 15.28 12.32 17.31
CA ILE A 674 14.76 11.22 16.48
C ILE A 674 15.15 11.34 15.00
N SER A 675 15.76 12.46 14.60
CA SER A 675 16.09 12.73 13.21
C SER A 675 17.25 13.72 13.10
N LYS A 676 18.08 13.56 12.08
CA LYS A 676 19.34 14.30 11.93
C LYS A 676 19.30 15.26 10.74
N ALA A 677 19.01 16.53 11.02
CA ALA A 677 19.05 17.61 10.04
C ALA A 677 20.47 17.89 9.54
N SER A 678 20.62 18.18 8.25
CA SER A 678 21.92 18.50 7.64
C SER A 678 21.76 19.15 6.27
N ARG A 679 22.68 20.06 5.92
CA ARG A 679 22.60 20.87 4.71
C ARG A 679 22.87 20.12 3.41
N THR A 680 23.63 19.04 3.46
CA THR A 680 24.11 18.31 2.26
C THR A 680 24.43 16.84 2.49
N ILE A 681 24.42 16.35 3.73
CA ILE A 681 24.91 15.01 4.09
C ILE A 681 23.91 14.43 5.08
N ASN A 682 23.20 13.35 4.76
CA ASN A 682 22.17 12.62 5.54
C ASN A 682 20.76 12.71 4.91
N LEU A 683 20.63 12.28 3.66
CA LEU A 683 19.35 12.12 2.97
C LEU A 683 18.45 11.01 3.57
N SER A 684 19.04 10.11 4.36
CA SER A 684 18.35 9.12 5.20
C SER A 684 18.51 9.52 6.66
N GLU A 685 17.88 10.62 7.04
CA GLU A 685 17.92 11.25 8.35
C GLU A 685 17.41 10.34 9.48
N ASP A 686 16.42 9.50 9.18
CA ASP A 686 15.67 8.71 10.17
C ASP A 686 16.53 7.57 10.76
N VAL A 687 17.35 6.93 9.93
CA VAL A 687 18.16 5.76 10.34
C VAL A 687 19.19 6.09 11.44
N PHE A 688 19.58 7.36 11.53
CA PHE A 688 20.51 7.82 12.54
C PHE A 688 19.95 7.68 13.96
N ALA A 689 18.62 7.70 14.14
CA ALA A 689 18.02 7.40 15.44
C ALA A 689 18.30 5.95 15.86
N GLY A 690 18.22 5.00 14.93
CA GLY A 690 18.58 3.60 15.16
C GLY A 690 20.07 3.40 15.46
N PHE A 691 20.95 4.09 14.70
CA PHE A 691 22.39 4.07 14.97
C PHE A 691 22.71 4.62 16.35
N ASN A 692 22.12 5.77 16.71
CA ASN A 692 22.34 6.42 18.00
C ASN A 692 21.82 5.57 19.17
N THR A 693 20.64 4.97 19.02
CA THR A 693 20.10 3.97 19.95
C THR A 693 21.12 2.86 20.21
N THR A 694 21.63 2.24 19.15
CA THR A 694 22.57 1.12 19.26
C THR A 694 23.91 1.55 19.87
N LEU A 695 24.46 2.68 19.44
CA LEU A 695 25.71 3.24 19.97
C LEU A 695 25.63 3.56 21.46
N ARG A 696 24.44 3.93 21.95
CA ARG A 696 24.15 4.23 23.36
C ARG A 696 23.65 3.02 24.15
N ARG A 697 23.78 1.81 23.60
CA ARG A 697 23.36 0.55 24.21
C ARG A 697 21.85 0.47 24.48
N GLY A 698 21.05 1.20 23.70
CA GLY A 698 19.62 0.97 23.58
C GLY A 698 19.35 -0.26 22.70
N TYR A 699 18.08 -0.65 22.63
CA TYR A 699 17.66 -1.89 21.98
C TYR A 699 16.42 -1.64 21.14
N VAL A 700 16.36 -2.26 19.96
CA VAL A 700 15.27 -2.10 18.99
C VAL A 700 14.55 -3.43 18.82
N THR A 701 13.26 -3.48 19.13
CA THR A 701 12.40 -4.67 18.95
C THR A 701 11.51 -4.53 17.73
N TYR A 702 10.80 -5.62 17.38
CA TYR A 702 9.87 -5.66 16.27
C TYR A 702 8.68 -6.58 16.62
N HIS A 703 7.45 -6.09 16.43
CA HIS A 703 6.22 -6.77 16.82
C HIS A 703 5.19 -6.74 15.70
N GLU A 704 4.60 -7.90 15.40
CA GLU A 704 3.75 -8.12 14.22
C GLU A 704 2.26 -8.28 14.54
N TYR A 705 1.86 -8.19 15.81
CA TYR A 705 0.45 -8.27 16.20
C TYR A 705 -0.32 -6.96 15.96
N MET A 706 0.37 -5.88 15.57
CA MET A 706 -0.24 -4.58 15.24
C MET A 706 0.35 -4.07 13.93
N GLN A 707 -0.48 -3.43 13.10
CA GLN A 707 -0.06 -2.88 11.81
C GLN A 707 -0.62 -1.49 11.54
N VAL A 708 0.10 -0.73 10.70
CA VAL A 708 -0.29 0.62 10.23
C VAL A 708 -0.29 0.63 8.70
N GLY A 709 -1.25 1.31 8.09
CA GLY A 709 -1.35 1.47 6.65
C GLY A 709 -0.26 2.39 6.09
N LYS A 710 0.25 2.10 4.89
CA LYS A 710 1.23 2.92 4.16
C LYS A 710 0.83 3.08 2.69
N GLY A 711 0.71 4.32 2.25
CA GLY A 711 0.62 4.66 0.84
C GLY A 711 2.00 4.58 0.18
N ARG A 712 2.06 4.06 -1.05
CA ARG A 712 3.30 4.00 -1.83
C ARG A 712 3.15 4.66 -3.18
N ASP A 713 4.28 5.10 -3.72
CA ASP A 713 4.42 5.57 -5.08
C ASP A 713 4.04 4.47 -6.07
N VAL A 714 3.31 4.85 -7.11
CA VAL A 714 2.53 3.91 -7.90
C VAL A 714 2.83 4.01 -9.41
N GLY A 715 3.56 5.06 -9.83
CA GLY A 715 4.15 5.21 -11.17
C GLY A 715 5.67 5.02 -11.19
N LEU A 716 6.22 4.59 -12.33
CA LEU A 716 7.65 4.25 -12.45
C LEU A 716 8.58 5.42 -12.07
N ASN A 717 8.27 6.63 -12.52
CA ASN A 717 9.08 7.82 -12.23
C ASN A 717 9.10 8.18 -10.76
N GLN A 718 8.00 7.97 -10.05
CA GLN A 718 7.91 8.21 -8.61
C GLN A 718 8.74 7.17 -7.87
N ILE A 719 8.55 5.88 -8.21
CA ILE A 719 9.27 4.77 -7.61
C ILE A 719 10.78 4.91 -7.83
N SER A 720 11.24 5.20 -9.05
CA SER A 720 12.68 5.36 -9.32
C SER A 720 13.29 6.56 -8.58
N LYS A 721 12.57 7.68 -8.43
CA LYS A 721 13.01 8.81 -7.59
C LYS A 721 13.13 8.40 -6.12
N PHE A 722 12.19 7.61 -5.60
CA PHE A 722 12.27 7.05 -4.25
C PHE A 722 13.51 6.15 -4.09
N GLU A 723 13.73 5.22 -5.02
CA GLU A 723 14.89 4.33 -4.97
C GLU A 723 16.23 5.06 -5.11
N ALA A 724 16.27 6.11 -5.93
CA ALA A 724 17.41 7.01 -6.04
C ALA A 724 17.69 7.71 -4.69
N LYS A 725 16.65 8.17 -3.98
CA LYS A 725 16.76 8.73 -2.62
C LYS A 725 17.41 7.70 -1.69
N VAL A 726 16.86 6.49 -1.59
CA VAL A 726 17.37 5.47 -0.67
C VAL A 726 18.82 5.06 -1.03
N ALA A 727 19.15 4.93 -2.30
CA ALA A 727 20.50 4.61 -2.76
C ALA A 727 21.51 5.72 -2.43
N ASN A 728 21.15 6.98 -2.65
CA ASN A 728 21.97 8.12 -2.26
C ASN A 728 22.19 8.17 -0.74
N GLY A 729 21.13 8.01 0.05
CA GLY A 729 21.24 8.01 1.51
C GLY A 729 22.11 6.88 2.05
N ASN A 730 22.06 5.68 1.47
CA ASN A 730 22.95 4.57 1.85
C ASN A 730 24.41 4.81 1.45
N SER A 731 24.66 5.54 0.35
CA SER A 731 26.00 5.97 -0.04
C SER A 731 26.59 6.92 0.99
N GLU A 732 25.82 7.91 1.44
CA GLU A 732 26.22 8.82 2.52
C GLU A 732 26.42 8.11 3.85
N GLN A 733 25.56 7.13 4.18
CA GLN A 733 25.74 6.29 5.36
C GLN A 733 27.08 5.53 5.31
N THR A 734 27.46 5.01 4.14
CA THR A 734 28.75 4.30 3.94
C THR A 734 29.93 5.20 4.29
N LEU A 735 29.83 6.50 3.99
CA LEU A 735 30.85 7.51 4.30
C LEU A 735 30.70 8.13 5.70
N SER A 736 29.69 7.73 6.48
CA SER A 736 29.35 8.36 7.75
C SER A 736 30.24 7.89 8.91
N ARG A 737 30.49 8.80 9.86
CA ARG A 737 31.16 8.47 11.14
C ARG A 737 30.34 7.51 11.99
N ASP A 738 29.03 7.46 11.78
CA ASP A 738 28.11 6.65 12.59
C ASP A 738 28.24 5.16 12.24
N ILE A 739 28.31 4.81 10.94
CA ILE A 739 28.66 3.45 10.49
C ILE A 739 30.06 3.05 10.96
N TYR A 740 31.05 3.95 10.87
CA TYR A 740 32.40 3.68 11.38
C TYR A 740 32.41 3.34 12.89
N ARG A 741 31.65 4.09 13.70
CA ARG A 741 31.52 3.85 15.15
C ARG A 741 30.79 2.55 15.45
N LEU A 742 29.75 2.21 14.68
CA LEU A 742 29.03 0.94 14.81
C LEU A 742 29.95 -0.23 14.48
N GLY A 743 30.69 -0.16 13.38
CA GLY A 743 31.65 -1.19 12.98
C GLY A 743 32.73 -1.46 14.04
N ARG A 744 33.17 -0.44 14.79
CA ARG A 744 34.09 -0.60 15.92
C ARG A 744 33.49 -1.22 17.18
N ARG A 745 32.15 -1.25 17.30
CA ARG A 745 31.44 -1.74 18.50
C ARG A 745 30.69 -3.04 18.28
N PHE A 746 30.41 -3.40 17.03
CA PHE A 746 29.84 -4.68 16.69
C PHE A 746 30.86 -5.80 16.82
N ASP A 747 30.39 -6.97 17.26
CA ASP A 747 31.13 -8.21 17.07
C ASP A 747 31.12 -8.60 15.58
N PHE A 748 31.94 -9.59 15.24
CA PHE A 748 32.10 -10.05 13.87
C PHE A 748 30.76 -10.39 13.19
N PHE A 749 29.85 -11.07 13.88
CA PHE A 749 28.57 -11.48 13.31
C PHE A 749 27.65 -10.29 13.08
N ARG A 750 27.47 -9.40 14.06
CA ARG A 750 26.66 -8.18 13.89
C ARG A 750 27.24 -7.24 12.84
N MET A 751 28.56 -7.17 12.72
CA MET A 751 29.22 -6.39 11.67
C MET A 751 28.90 -6.96 10.29
N LEU A 752 29.00 -8.28 10.12
CA LEU A 752 28.66 -8.96 8.86
C LEU A 752 27.17 -8.80 8.52
N SER A 753 26.30 -8.96 9.52
CA SER A 753 24.86 -8.73 9.37
C SER A 753 24.58 -7.30 8.94
N CYS A 754 25.11 -6.30 9.65
CA CYS A 754 24.95 -4.89 9.29
C CYS A 754 25.45 -4.62 7.88
N TYR A 755 26.60 -5.18 7.47
CA TYR A 755 27.10 -5.01 6.10
C TYR A 755 26.08 -5.52 5.07
N PHE A 756 25.65 -6.79 5.16
CA PHE A 756 24.77 -7.36 4.13
C PHE A 756 23.34 -6.80 4.13
N THR A 757 22.86 -6.30 5.26
CA THR A 757 21.49 -5.78 5.38
C THR A 757 21.36 -4.29 5.12
N THR A 758 22.46 -3.53 5.19
CA THR A 758 22.46 -2.07 4.98
C THR A 758 23.32 -1.69 3.76
N VAL A 759 24.49 -1.12 3.99
CA VAL A 759 25.37 -0.53 2.96
C VAL A 759 25.93 -1.55 1.96
N GLY A 760 26.16 -2.79 2.40
CA GLY A 760 26.74 -3.86 1.57
C GLY A 760 25.81 -4.34 0.47
N PHE A 761 24.49 -4.27 0.64
CA PHE A 761 23.54 -4.58 -0.44
C PHE A 761 23.75 -3.66 -1.65
N TYR A 762 23.86 -2.35 -1.41
CA TYR A 762 24.07 -1.35 -2.46
C TYR A 762 25.49 -1.43 -3.03
N PHE A 763 26.49 -1.67 -2.19
CA PHE A 763 27.86 -1.87 -2.63
C PHE A 763 28.00 -3.10 -3.53
N ASN A 764 27.44 -4.24 -3.12
CA ASN A 764 27.42 -5.46 -3.93
C ASN A 764 26.69 -5.20 -5.26
N SER A 765 25.59 -4.44 -5.24
CA SER A 765 24.84 -4.07 -6.45
C SER A 765 25.69 -3.25 -7.43
N LEU A 766 26.47 -2.30 -6.92
CA LEU A 766 27.43 -1.52 -7.70
C LEU A 766 28.52 -2.41 -8.31
N ILE A 767 29.14 -3.27 -7.50
CA ILE A 767 30.20 -4.18 -7.95
C ILE A 767 29.67 -5.16 -9.01
N SER A 768 28.45 -5.68 -8.88
CA SER A 768 27.86 -6.55 -9.90
C SER A 768 27.68 -5.84 -11.25
N VAL A 769 27.20 -4.59 -11.26
CA VAL A 769 27.08 -3.81 -12.51
C VAL A 769 28.46 -3.53 -13.11
N ILE A 770 29.44 -3.13 -12.29
CA ILE A 770 30.82 -2.95 -12.74
C ILE A 770 31.39 -4.27 -13.29
N GLY A 771 31.08 -5.39 -12.64
CA GLY A 771 31.46 -6.73 -13.08
C GLY A 771 30.95 -7.08 -14.47
N VAL A 772 29.72 -6.68 -14.82
CA VAL A 772 29.18 -6.84 -16.18
C VAL A 772 30.01 -6.05 -17.21
N TYR A 773 30.37 -4.80 -16.90
CA TYR A 773 31.23 -4.01 -17.78
C TYR A 773 32.63 -4.60 -17.91
N VAL A 774 33.27 -4.96 -16.79
CA VAL A 774 34.60 -5.59 -16.79
C VAL A 774 34.57 -6.90 -17.58
N PHE A 775 33.53 -7.70 -17.41
CA PHE A 775 33.33 -8.94 -18.16
C PHE A 775 33.22 -8.67 -19.66
N LEU A 776 32.32 -7.79 -20.11
CA LEU A 776 32.13 -7.52 -21.54
C LEU A 776 33.34 -6.88 -22.20
N TYR A 777 33.94 -5.86 -21.57
CA TYR A 777 35.17 -5.26 -22.09
C TYR A 777 36.31 -6.27 -22.10
N GLY A 778 36.45 -7.10 -21.06
CA GLY A 778 37.42 -8.19 -21.01
C GLY A 778 37.22 -9.19 -22.16
N GLN A 779 35.99 -9.68 -22.36
CA GLN A 779 35.67 -10.58 -23.47
C GLN A 779 35.96 -9.93 -24.82
N LEU A 780 35.56 -8.68 -25.00
CA LEU A 780 35.84 -7.93 -26.22
C LEU A 780 37.35 -7.83 -26.48
N TYR A 781 38.16 -7.49 -25.48
CA TYR A 781 39.61 -7.43 -25.63
C TYR A 781 40.23 -8.81 -25.93
N LEU A 782 39.70 -9.89 -25.36
CA LEU A 782 40.12 -11.25 -25.69
C LEU A 782 39.76 -11.65 -27.14
N VAL A 783 38.60 -11.23 -27.65
CA VAL A 783 38.20 -11.42 -29.06
C VAL A 783 39.12 -10.61 -29.97
N LEU A 784 39.28 -9.31 -29.70
CA LEU A 784 40.01 -8.38 -30.57
C LEU A 784 41.51 -8.68 -30.59
N SER A 785 42.09 -9.18 -29.50
CA SER A 785 43.50 -9.62 -29.47
C SER A 785 43.73 -10.97 -30.15
N GLY A 786 42.69 -11.76 -30.39
CA GLY A 786 42.79 -13.13 -30.89
C GLY A 786 43.18 -14.16 -29.81
N LEU A 787 43.42 -13.74 -28.56
CA LEU A 787 43.81 -14.62 -27.46
C LEU A 787 42.70 -15.62 -27.09
N GLN A 788 41.43 -15.23 -27.22
CA GLN A 788 40.31 -16.13 -26.99
C GLN A 788 40.36 -17.38 -27.89
N ARG A 789 40.83 -17.22 -29.13
CA ARG A 789 40.99 -18.35 -30.07
C ARG A 789 42.02 -19.35 -29.55
N ALA A 790 43.15 -18.86 -29.03
CA ALA A 790 44.20 -19.71 -28.48
C ALA A 790 43.71 -20.47 -27.24
N LEU A 791 43.04 -19.77 -26.31
CA LEU A 791 42.49 -20.35 -25.09
C LEU A 791 41.42 -21.40 -25.35
N LEU A 792 40.50 -21.17 -26.29
CA LEU A 792 39.43 -22.12 -26.62
C LEU A 792 39.95 -23.37 -27.36
N LEU A 793 40.94 -23.22 -28.22
CA LEU A 793 41.60 -24.35 -28.87
C LEU A 793 42.27 -25.26 -27.83
N GLU A 794 42.94 -24.68 -26.83
CA GLU A 794 43.58 -25.43 -25.76
C GLU A 794 42.57 -26.04 -24.75
N ALA A 795 41.50 -25.33 -24.42
CA ALA A 795 40.45 -25.82 -23.52
C ALA A 795 39.65 -26.99 -24.14
N ARG A 796 39.41 -26.98 -25.46
CA ARG A 796 38.77 -28.10 -26.18
C ARG A 796 39.67 -29.34 -26.19
N VAL A 797 40.99 -29.17 -26.19
CA VAL A 797 41.95 -30.28 -26.03
C VAL A 797 41.94 -30.85 -24.60
N LYS A 798 41.59 -30.03 -23.60
CA LYS A 798 41.55 -30.41 -22.16
C LYS A 798 40.16 -30.81 -21.63
N ASN A 799 39.12 -30.82 -22.47
CA ASN A 799 37.76 -31.30 -22.20
C ASN A 799 37.12 -30.78 -20.88
N ILE A 800 37.21 -29.46 -20.63
CA ILE A 800 36.72 -28.84 -19.39
C ILE A 800 35.23 -28.48 -19.52
N GLU A 801 34.34 -29.48 -19.44
CA GLU A 801 32.88 -29.28 -19.40
C GLU A 801 32.40 -28.57 -18.11
N SER A 802 33.21 -28.61 -17.05
CA SER A 802 32.90 -28.03 -15.74
C SER A 802 32.83 -26.49 -15.74
N LEU A 803 33.54 -25.83 -16.65
CA LEU A 803 33.55 -24.37 -16.74
C LEU A 803 32.27 -23.84 -17.42
N GLU A 804 31.79 -24.53 -18.45
CA GLU A 804 30.57 -24.17 -19.19
C GLU A 804 29.33 -24.36 -18.30
N THR A 805 29.28 -25.45 -17.53
CA THR A 805 28.22 -25.71 -16.54
C THR A 805 28.27 -24.73 -15.36
N ALA A 806 29.45 -24.38 -14.84
CA ALA A 806 29.58 -23.36 -13.80
C ALA A 806 29.08 -21.98 -14.29
N LEU A 807 29.46 -21.55 -15.49
CA LEU A 807 29.03 -20.27 -16.07
C LEU A 807 27.53 -20.23 -16.39
N ALA A 808 26.95 -21.33 -16.88
CA ALA A 808 25.52 -21.45 -17.15
C ALA A 808 24.67 -21.46 -15.85
N SER A 809 25.16 -22.13 -14.80
CA SER A 809 24.48 -22.14 -13.49
C SER A 809 24.47 -20.74 -12.86
N GLN A 810 25.54 -19.97 -13.07
CA GLN A 810 25.69 -18.63 -12.51
C GLN A 810 24.74 -17.61 -13.18
N SER A 811 24.51 -17.69 -14.48
CA SER A 811 23.61 -16.75 -15.19
C SER A 811 22.12 -17.01 -14.90
N PHE A 812 21.70 -18.27 -14.82
CA PHE A 812 20.29 -18.63 -14.58
C PHE A 812 19.86 -18.45 -13.11
N ILE A 813 20.73 -18.77 -12.15
CA ILE A 813 20.40 -18.76 -10.71
C ILE A 813 20.56 -17.34 -10.10
N GLN A 814 21.48 -16.50 -10.59
CA GLN A 814 21.71 -15.15 -10.06
C GLN A 814 20.69 -14.09 -10.54
N LEU A 815 19.86 -14.38 -11.55
CA LEU A 815 18.98 -13.39 -12.20
C LEU A 815 17.70 -13.00 -11.42
N GLY A 816 17.59 -13.39 -10.14
CA GLY A 816 16.59 -12.84 -9.22
C GLY A 816 15.54 -13.81 -8.68
N LEU A 817 15.51 -15.06 -9.17
CA LEU A 817 14.61 -16.11 -8.66
C LEU A 817 14.81 -16.35 -7.15
N LEU A 818 16.06 -16.50 -6.70
CA LEU A 818 16.38 -16.75 -5.29
C LEU A 818 16.25 -15.51 -4.41
N THR A 819 16.37 -14.30 -4.96
CA THR A 819 16.13 -13.05 -4.20
C THR A 819 14.65 -12.80 -3.95
N GLY A 820 13.75 -13.42 -4.74
CA GLY A 820 12.31 -13.39 -4.52
C GLY A 820 11.80 -14.40 -3.50
N LEU A 821 12.66 -15.30 -2.99
CA LEU A 821 12.25 -16.38 -2.08
C LEU A 821 11.63 -15.87 -0.76
N PRO A 822 12.18 -14.84 -0.06
CA PRO A 822 11.59 -14.33 1.18
C PRO A 822 10.17 -13.80 0.98
N MET A 823 9.95 -13.15 -0.17
CA MET A 823 8.64 -12.65 -0.57
C MET A 823 7.65 -13.80 -0.78
N VAL A 824 8.02 -14.86 -1.50
CA VAL A 824 7.13 -16.02 -1.73
C VAL A 824 6.79 -16.73 -0.42
N VAL A 825 7.76 -16.90 0.48
CA VAL A 825 7.53 -17.52 1.79
C VAL A 825 6.57 -16.69 2.63
N GLU A 826 6.78 -15.37 2.70
CA GLU A 826 5.93 -14.50 3.50
C GLU A 826 4.49 -14.44 2.98
N ILE A 827 4.29 -14.34 1.65
CA ILE A 827 2.95 -14.43 1.05
C ILE A 827 2.34 -15.81 1.34
N GLY A 828 3.15 -16.87 1.30
CA GLY A 828 2.72 -18.23 1.65
C GLY A 828 2.24 -18.35 3.11
N LEU A 829 2.88 -17.64 4.03
CA LEU A 829 2.50 -17.58 5.44
C LEU A 829 1.21 -16.78 5.67
N GLU A 830 1.00 -15.66 4.99
CA GLU A 830 -0.18 -14.84 5.23
C GLU A 830 -1.41 -15.29 4.42
N ARG A 831 -1.23 -15.70 3.16
CA ARG A 831 -2.31 -15.96 2.20
C ARG A 831 -2.38 -17.40 1.70
N GLY A 832 -1.44 -18.26 2.10
CA GLY A 832 -1.33 -19.65 1.65
C GLY A 832 -0.43 -19.84 0.43
N PHE A 833 0.23 -21.00 0.36
CA PHE A 833 1.28 -21.29 -0.62
C PHE A 833 0.78 -21.33 -2.07
N LEU A 834 -0.44 -21.84 -2.31
CA LEU A 834 -1.03 -21.86 -3.66
C LEU A 834 -1.26 -20.45 -4.20
N THR A 835 -1.78 -19.55 -3.36
CA THR A 835 -1.95 -18.13 -3.69
C THR A 835 -0.61 -17.47 -3.97
N ALA A 836 0.41 -17.74 -3.13
CA ALA A 836 1.75 -17.21 -3.32
C ALA A 836 2.37 -17.64 -4.66
N LEU A 837 2.22 -18.92 -5.05
CA LEU A 837 2.70 -19.42 -6.33
C LEU A 837 1.98 -18.76 -7.51
N LYS A 838 0.64 -18.66 -7.44
CA LYS A 838 -0.18 -17.99 -8.46
C LYS A 838 0.25 -16.53 -8.63
N ASP A 839 0.39 -15.80 -7.52
CA ASP A 839 0.76 -14.38 -7.54
C ASP A 839 2.18 -14.19 -8.08
N PHE A 840 3.12 -15.07 -7.73
CA PHE A 840 4.47 -15.04 -8.27
C PHE A 840 4.49 -15.22 -9.79
N VAL A 841 3.74 -16.19 -10.32
CA VAL A 841 3.63 -16.41 -11.78
C VAL A 841 2.98 -15.21 -12.47
N LEU A 842 1.90 -14.66 -11.89
CA LEU A 842 1.23 -13.47 -12.42
C LEU A 842 2.16 -12.24 -12.47
N MET A 843 2.99 -12.04 -11.44
CA MET A 843 3.99 -10.96 -11.42
C MET A 843 4.99 -11.08 -12.57
N GLN A 844 5.48 -12.29 -12.86
CA GLN A 844 6.41 -12.50 -13.98
C GLN A 844 5.74 -12.21 -15.34
N LEU A 845 4.49 -12.64 -15.52
CA LEU A 845 3.70 -12.34 -16.73
C LEU A 845 3.45 -10.83 -16.92
N GLN A 846 3.40 -10.06 -15.83
CA GLN A 846 3.27 -8.59 -15.84
C GLN A 846 4.61 -7.85 -15.98
N LEU A 847 5.70 -8.55 -16.34
CA LEU A 847 7.04 -8.00 -16.56
C LEU A 847 7.77 -7.53 -15.28
N ALA A 848 7.52 -8.17 -14.13
CA ALA A 848 8.24 -7.86 -12.88
C ALA A 848 9.77 -7.95 -13.02
N SER A 849 10.29 -8.91 -13.80
CA SER A 849 11.73 -9.05 -14.07
C SER A 849 12.34 -7.83 -14.77
N VAL A 850 11.60 -7.22 -15.72
CA VAL A 850 11.99 -5.97 -16.40
C VAL A 850 12.00 -4.82 -15.38
N PHE A 851 10.96 -4.71 -14.56
CA PHE A 851 10.87 -3.69 -13.53
C PHE A 851 12.03 -3.76 -12.51
N PHE A 852 12.28 -4.92 -11.91
CA PHE A 852 13.33 -5.07 -10.90
C PHE A 852 14.74 -4.92 -11.48
N THR A 853 14.98 -5.33 -12.72
CA THR A 853 16.27 -5.12 -13.40
C THR A 853 16.51 -3.64 -13.72
N PHE A 854 15.45 -2.89 -14.05
CA PHE A 854 15.51 -1.44 -14.21
C PHE A 854 15.80 -0.74 -12.87
N SER A 855 15.06 -1.08 -11.82
CA SER A 855 15.28 -0.62 -10.43
C SER A 855 16.72 -0.85 -9.95
N TYR A 856 17.29 -2.01 -10.27
CA TYR A 856 18.67 -2.36 -9.94
C TYR A 856 19.69 -1.39 -10.55
N GLY A 857 19.45 -0.96 -11.80
CA GLY A 857 20.25 0.07 -12.48
C GLY A 857 20.18 1.43 -11.78
N THR A 858 18.99 1.82 -11.32
CA THR A 858 18.76 3.04 -10.52
C THR A 858 19.60 3.01 -9.25
N LYS A 859 19.47 1.95 -8.45
CA LYS A 859 20.19 1.80 -7.17
C LYS A 859 21.70 1.87 -7.36
N SER A 860 22.23 1.14 -8.35
CA SER A 860 23.66 1.12 -8.66
C SER A 860 24.19 2.49 -9.11
N HIS A 861 23.48 3.18 -10.01
CA HIS A 861 23.91 4.48 -10.52
C HIS A 861 24.01 5.54 -9.42
N TYR A 862 22.93 5.74 -8.66
CA TYR A 862 22.87 6.80 -7.66
C TYR A 862 23.79 6.50 -6.46
N TYR A 863 23.90 5.24 -6.03
CA TYR A 863 24.84 4.84 -4.99
C TYR A 863 26.30 5.13 -5.40
N GLY A 864 26.72 4.68 -6.59
CA GLY A 864 28.09 4.87 -7.09
C GLY A 864 28.44 6.32 -7.36
N ARG A 865 27.52 7.11 -7.93
CA ARG A 865 27.70 8.55 -8.16
C ARG A 865 27.97 9.29 -6.85
N THR A 866 27.20 9.01 -5.81
CA THR A 866 27.34 9.66 -4.51
C THR A 866 28.62 9.24 -3.78
N ILE A 867 29.10 8.01 -3.96
CA ILE A 867 30.42 7.59 -3.43
C ILE A 867 31.55 8.41 -4.08
N LEU A 868 31.51 8.57 -5.40
CA LEU A 868 32.59 9.21 -6.15
C LEU A 868 32.62 10.73 -5.97
N HIS A 869 31.45 11.37 -5.98
CA HIS A 869 31.35 12.83 -6.06
C HIS A 869 30.73 13.49 -4.83
N GLY A 870 30.04 12.73 -3.98
CA GLY A 870 29.22 13.29 -2.89
C GLY A 870 28.05 14.14 -3.41
N GLY A 871 27.42 14.89 -2.51
CA GLY A 871 26.39 15.87 -2.85
C GLY A 871 25.09 15.25 -3.36
N ALA A 872 24.55 14.28 -2.62
CA ALA A 872 23.22 13.76 -2.92
C ALA A 872 22.20 14.91 -2.94
N LYS A 873 21.38 14.95 -3.98
CA LYS A 873 20.27 15.90 -4.09
C LYS A 873 18.98 15.12 -3.95
N TYR A 874 18.10 15.53 -3.03
CA TYR A 874 16.74 15.04 -3.05
C TYR A 874 16.03 15.52 -4.32
N ARG A 875 15.29 14.62 -4.96
CA ARG A 875 14.34 14.95 -6.01
C ARG A 875 12.96 14.60 -5.45
N PRO A 876 12.05 15.58 -5.29
CA PRO A 876 10.75 15.31 -4.68
C PRO A 876 10.00 14.26 -5.49
N THR A 877 9.53 13.23 -4.79
CA THR A 877 8.59 12.25 -5.33
C THR A 877 7.22 12.91 -5.33
N GLY A 878 6.79 13.43 -6.48
CA GLY A 878 5.42 13.94 -6.60
C GLY A 878 4.44 12.79 -6.32
N ARG A 879 3.37 13.02 -5.54
CA ARG A 879 2.41 11.98 -5.13
C ARG A 879 1.11 11.99 -5.93
N LYS A 880 1.19 12.35 -7.22
CA LYS A 880 0.05 12.35 -8.14
C LYS A 880 -0.45 10.92 -8.41
N VAL A 881 -1.73 10.79 -8.71
CA VAL A 881 -2.38 9.51 -9.08
C VAL A 881 -1.72 8.92 -10.35
N VAL A 882 -1.54 7.60 -10.42
CA VAL A 882 -0.76 6.86 -11.46
C VAL A 882 -1.17 7.13 -12.89
N VAL A 883 -2.41 7.52 -13.12
CA VAL A 883 -3.08 7.39 -14.43
C VAL A 883 -2.46 8.31 -15.50
N PHE A 884 -1.55 9.19 -15.10
CA PHE A 884 -1.02 10.24 -15.94
C PHE A 884 0.19 9.80 -16.75
N HIS A 885 0.12 10.09 -18.04
CA HIS A 885 1.19 9.89 -19.01
C HIS A 885 2.36 10.84 -18.71
N ALA A 886 3.56 10.29 -18.52
CA ALA A 886 4.78 11.08 -18.43
C ALA A 886 5.33 11.34 -19.84
N ASN A 887 5.61 12.59 -20.16
CA ASN A 887 6.10 12.93 -21.50
C ASN A 887 7.51 12.36 -21.77
N PHE A 888 7.85 12.16 -23.03
CA PHE A 888 9.16 11.63 -23.43
C PHE A 888 10.32 12.47 -22.86
N THR A 889 10.17 13.79 -22.80
CA THR A 889 11.20 14.70 -22.27
C THR A 889 11.50 14.48 -20.79
N GLU A 890 10.48 14.18 -19.98
CA GLU A 890 10.62 13.89 -18.56
C GLU A 890 11.34 12.55 -18.37
N ASN A 891 10.90 11.50 -19.07
CA ASN A 891 11.55 10.19 -19.02
C ASN A 891 13.02 10.28 -19.44
N TYR A 892 13.33 11.03 -20.51
CA TYR A 892 14.71 11.25 -20.94
C TYR A 892 15.55 11.99 -19.90
N ARG A 893 15.02 13.07 -19.32
CA ARG A 893 15.74 13.84 -18.28
C ARG A 893 16.04 13.00 -17.04
N LEU A 894 15.12 12.12 -16.65
CA LEU A 894 15.28 11.28 -15.47
C LEU A 894 16.26 10.12 -15.69
N TYR A 895 16.25 9.51 -16.89
CA TYR A 895 16.93 8.23 -17.12
C TYR A 895 18.12 8.26 -18.09
N SER A 896 18.41 9.40 -18.73
CA SER A 896 19.51 9.54 -19.69
C SER A 896 20.82 8.98 -19.10
N ARG A 897 21.32 9.57 -18.01
CA ARG A 897 22.63 9.20 -17.43
C ARG A 897 22.59 7.92 -16.58
N SER A 898 21.45 7.61 -15.97
CA SER A 898 21.34 6.45 -15.09
C SER A 898 21.15 5.13 -15.84
N HIS A 899 20.42 5.15 -16.97
CA HIS A 899 20.05 3.95 -17.73
C HIS A 899 20.39 4.06 -19.21
N PHE A 900 19.90 5.07 -19.95
CA PHE A 900 19.97 5.06 -21.41
C PHE A 900 21.39 5.05 -21.94
N VAL A 901 22.24 5.93 -21.43
CA VAL A 901 23.66 5.98 -21.75
C VAL A 901 24.34 4.63 -21.51
N LYS A 902 24.08 4.04 -20.33
CA LYS A 902 24.66 2.77 -19.93
C LYS A 902 24.15 1.60 -20.77
N GLY A 903 22.85 1.58 -21.08
CA GLY A 903 22.20 0.59 -21.94
C GLY A 903 22.73 0.66 -23.36
N PHE A 904 22.89 1.86 -23.92
CA PHE A 904 23.52 2.03 -25.25
C PHE A 904 24.98 1.54 -25.26
N GLU A 905 25.76 1.81 -24.21
CA GLU A 905 27.13 1.30 -24.09
C GLU A 905 27.14 -0.24 -24.09
N LEU A 906 26.30 -0.88 -23.27
CA LEU A 906 26.18 -2.34 -23.23
C LEU A 906 25.69 -2.93 -24.56
N LEU A 907 24.69 -2.30 -25.20
CA LEU A 907 24.17 -2.70 -26.50
C LEU A 907 25.25 -2.66 -27.58
N LEU A 908 26.02 -1.57 -27.64
CA LEU A 908 27.12 -1.43 -28.59
C LEU A 908 28.19 -2.51 -28.35
N LEU A 909 28.58 -2.74 -27.09
CA LEU A 909 29.54 -3.80 -26.74
C LEU A 909 29.05 -5.18 -27.15
N LEU A 910 27.77 -5.49 -26.94
CA LEU A 910 27.18 -6.76 -27.34
C LEU A 910 27.15 -6.93 -28.86
N ILE A 911 26.74 -5.90 -29.60
CA ILE A 911 26.75 -5.92 -31.08
C ILE A 911 28.17 -6.17 -31.59
N VAL A 912 29.17 -5.50 -31.01
CA VAL A 912 30.56 -5.67 -31.44
C VAL A 912 31.10 -7.04 -31.05
N TYR A 913 30.80 -7.52 -29.84
CA TYR A 913 31.17 -8.86 -29.42
C TYR A 913 30.57 -9.92 -30.37
N ASP A 914 29.30 -9.77 -30.77
CA ASP A 914 28.62 -10.63 -31.74
C ASP A 914 29.29 -10.61 -33.12
N LEU A 915 29.60 -9.40 -33.64
CA LEU A 915 30.20 -9.20 -34.96
C LEU A 915 31.62 -9.79 -35.09
N PHE A 916 32.42 -9.78 -34.03
CA PHE A 916 33.80 -10.26 -34.05
C PHE A 916 33.96 -11.69 -33.51
N ARG A 917 32.94 -12.24 -32.86
CA ARG A 917 32.92 -13.64 -32.43
C ARG A 917 32.85 -14.56 -33.65
N ARG A 918 33.92 -15.33 -33.89
CA ARG A 918 33.95 -16.37 -34.95
C ARG A 918 33.23 -17.66 -34.50
N SER A 919 32.81 -18.47 -35.47
CA SER A 919 31.97 -19.70 -35.40
C SER A 919 32.42 -20.84 -34.44
N TYR A 920 33.40 -20.62 -33.56
CA TYR A 920 34.05 -21.66 -32.75
C TYR A 920 33.42 -21.92 -31.37
N GLN A 921 32.56 -21.04 -30.87
CA GLN A 921 31.80 -21.26 -29.62
C GLN A 921 30.39 -21.79 -29.93
N SER A 922 29.89 -22.75 -29.15
CA SER A 922 28.51 -23.23 -29.26
C SER A 922 27.54 -22.04 -29.20
N SER A 923 26.58 -22.00 -30.14
CA SER A 923 25.56 -20.94 -30.18
C SER A 923 24.78 -20.90 -28.86
N MET A 924 24.56 -22.07 -28.24
CA MET A 924 23.89 -22.16 -26.95
C MET A 924 24.68 -21.53 -25.80
N ALA A 925 25.99 -21.76 -25.68
CA ALA A 925 26.80 -21.13 -24.62
C ALA A 925 26.83 -19.61 -24.75
N TYR A 926 26.83 -19.07 -25.97
CA TYR A 926 26.72 -17.62 -26.19
C TYR A 926 25.48 -17.05 -25.55
N VAL A 927 24.35 -17.66 -25.89
CA VAL A 927 23.03 -17.18 -25.53
C VAL A 927 22.92 -17.29 -24.02
N LEU A 928 23.32 -18.41 -23.42
CA LEU A 928 23.29 -18.60 -21.97
C LEU A 928 24.17 -17.60 -21.20
N ILE A 929 25.29 -17.16 -21.77
CA ILE A 929 26.21 -16.20 -21.13
C ILE A 929 25.73 -14.75 -21.33
N THR A 930 25.29 -14.38 -22.53
CA THR A 930 25.01 -12.98 -22.89
C THR A 930 23.53 -12.59 -22.79
N TYR A 931 22.61 -13.55 -22.73
CA TYR A 931 21.16 -13.29 -22.61
C TYR A 931 20.83 -12.35 -21.46
N ALA A 932 21.45 -12.55 -20.28
CA ALA A 932 21.25 -11.70 -19.12
C ALA A 932 21.62 -10.23 -19.40
N ILE A 933 22.68 -10.00 -20.18
CA ILE A 933 23.19 -8.67 -20.52
C ILE A 933 22.33 -8.02 -21.61
N TRP A 934 21.91 -8.79 -22.61
CA TRP A 934 20.92 -8.36 -23.60
C TRP A 934 19.62 -7.92 -22.92
N PHE A 935 19.10 -8.77 -22.03
CA PHE A 935 17.90 -8.48 -21.24
C PHE A 935 18.05 -7.21 -20.39
N MET A 936 19.19 -7.05 -19.69
CA MET A 936 19.49 -5.84 -18.92
C MET A 936 19.55 -4.59 -19.79
N SER A 937 20.22 -4.66 -20.95
CA SER A 937 20.33 -3.54 -21.89
C SER A 937 18.98 -3.09 -22.43
N PHE A 938 18.16 -4.02 -22.94
CA PHE A 938 16.82 -3.71 -23.44
C PHE A 938 15.92 -3.15 -22.35
N THR A 939 15.99 -3.73 -21.15
CA THR A 939 15.25 -3.25 -19.98
C THR A 939 15.59 -1.80 -19.64
N TRP A 940 16.88 -1.46 -19.57
CA TRP A 940 17.32 -0.09 -19.26
C TRP A 940 16.91 0.93 -20.32
N LEU A 941 16.79 0.53 -21.59
CA LEU A 941 16.38 1.42 -22.68
C LEU A 941 14.86 1.61 -22.75
N PHE A 942 14.06 0.56 -22.53
CA PHE A 942 12.63 0.57 -22.89
C PHE A 942 11.65 0.46 -21.72
N ALA A 943 12.08 0.08 -20.51
CA ALA A 943 11.18 0.00 -19.35
C ALA A 943 10.43 1.33 -19.05
N PRO A 944 11.05 2.53 -19.19
CA PRO A 944 10.33 3.79 -19.00
C PRO A 944 9.15 4.01 -19.92
N PHE A 945 9.14 3.40 -21.10
CA PHE A 945 8.04 3.55 -22.06
C PHE A 945 7.01 2.43 -21.92
N LEU A 946 7.47 1.21 -21.62
CA LEU A 946 6.60 0.06 -21.34
C LEU A 946 5.71 0.31 -20.14
N PHE A 947 6.25 0.90 -19.07
CA PHE A 947 5.50 1.17 -17.85
C PHE A 947 4.88 2.58 -17.77
N ASN A 948 4.85 3.31 -18.88
CA ASN A 948 4.22 4.64 -18.96
C ASN A 948 2.77 4.52 -19.43
N PRO A 949 1.77 4.97 -18.64
CA PRO A 949 0.38 5.00 -19.09
C PRO A 949 0.23 5.74 -20.42
N SER A 950 -0.56 5.17 -21.34
CA SER A 950 -0.71 5.70 -22.71
C SER A 950 0.61 5.87 -23.49
N GLY A 951 1.67 5.17 -23.10
CA GLY A 951 3.00 5.26 -23.72
C GLY A 951 3.04 4.81 -25.17
N PHE A 952 2.07 4.01 -25.63
CA PHE A 952 1.91 3.62 -27.03
C PHE A 952 0.66 4.21 -27.70
N ASN A 953 0.11 5.31 -27.16
CA ASN A 953 -0.97 6.03 -27.83
C ASN A 953 -0.38 6.98 -28.90
N TRP A 954 -0.80 6.80 -30.16
CA TRP A 954 -0.31 7.60 -31.28
C TRP A 954 -0.46 9.12 -31.07
N GLY A 955 -1.59 9.58 -30.56
CA GLY A 955 -1.84 11.01 -30.31
C GLY A 955 -0.84 11.60 -29.32
N LYS A 956 -0.59 10.88 -28.21
CA LYS A 956 0.39 11.30 -27.18
C LYS A 956 1.82 11.27 -27.70
N ILE A 957 2.18 10.27 -28.48
CA ILE A 957 3.52 10.15 -29.07
C ILE A 957 3.81 11.29 -30.04
N VAL A 958 2.84 11.73 -30.84
CA VAL A 958 3.00 12.90 -31.71
C VAL A 958 3.26 14.17 -30.89
N ASP A 959 2.56 14.35 -29.77
CA ASP A 959 2.77 15.49 -28.87
C ASP A 959 4.12 15.42 -28.16
N ASP A 960 4.53 14.22 -27.70
CA ASP A 960 5.86 13.97 -27.14
C ASP A 960 6.98 14.33 -28.11
N TRP A 961 6.83 14.03 -29.40
CA TRP A 961 7.82 14.39 -30.41
C TRP A 961 7.93 15.91 -30.59
N LYS A 962 6.81 16.62 -30.55
CA LYS A 962 6.79 18.09 -30.62
C LYS A 962 7.48 18.69 -29.40
N ASP A 963 7.14 18.19 -28.21
CA ASP A 963 7.71 18.65 -26.94
C ASP A 963 9.20 18.36 -26.85
N TRP A 964 9.65 17.15 -27.25
CA TRP A 964 11.06 16.80 -27.35
C TRP A 964 11.82 17.73 -28.30
N ASN A 965 11.27 17.96 -29.48
CA ASN A 965 11.86 18.87 -30.45
C ASN A 965 11.93 20.31 -29.94
N LYS A 966 10.94 20.76 -29.17
CA LYS A 966 10.95 22.09 -28.55
C LYS A 966 12.02 22.16 -27.46
N TRP A 967 12.02 21.22 -26.53
CA TRP A 967 12.95 21.16 -25.40
C TRP A 967 14.41 21.05 -25.83
N ILE A 968 14.73 20.16 -26.78
CA ILE A 968 16.09 20.00 -27.31
C ILE A 968 16.54 21.24 -28.09
N LYS A 969 15.62 22.06 -28.62
CA LYS A 969 15.89 23.25 -29.44
C LYS A 969 16.07 24.53 -28.62
N GLN A 970 15.34 24.68 -27.52
CA GLN A 970 15.35 25.90 -26.70
C GLN A 970 16.70 26.15 -26.00
N GLN A 971 17.22 27.37 -26.13
CA GLN A 971 18.41 27.81 -25.39
C GLN A 971 18.06 28.00 -23.91
N GLY A 972 19.01 27.66 -23.04
CA GLY A 972 18.88 27.80 -21.59
C GLY A 972 19.47 29.13 -21.09
N GLY A 973 19.34 29.38 -19.79
CA GLY A 973 19.80 30.61 -19.15
C GLY A 973 19.54 30.58 -17.64
N ILE A 974 20.01 31.60 -16.93
CA ILE A 974 19.79 31.74 -15.49
C ILE A 974 18.28 31.92 -15.24
N GLY A 975 17.71 31.09 -14.36
CA GLY A 975 16.27 31.12 -14.03
C GLY A 975 15.35 30.31 -14.95
N ILE A 976 15.85 29.74 -16.05
CA ILE A 976 15.05 28.86 -16.92
C ILE A 976 15.00 27.45 -16.32
N GLN A 977 13.78 26.95 -16.08
CA GLN A 977 13.56 25.61 -15.53
C GLN A 977 14.01 24.49 -16.49
N GLN A 978 14.41 23.35 -15.90
CA GLN A 978 15.03 22.22 -16.61
C GLN A 978 14.08 21.47 -17.57
N ASP A 979 12.78 21.54 -17.30
CA ASP A 979 11.70 21.01 -18.12
C ASP A 979 11.48 21.81 -19.42
N LYS A 980 11.98 23.05 -19.47
CA LYS A 980 11.82 23.91 -20.65
C LYS A 980 13.01 23.84 -21.60
N SER A 981 14.24 23.69 -21.10
CA SER A 981 15.45 23.71 -21.95
C SER A 981 16.43 22.57 -21.66
N TRP A 982 16.89 21.90 -22.74
CA TRP A 982 17.99 20.92 -22.68
C TRP A 982 19.26 21.50 -22.07
N GLN A 983 19.61 22.75 -22.37
CA GLN A 983 20.85 23.35 -21.86
C GLN A 983 20.80 23.57 -20.34
N SER A 984 19.63 23.97 -19.80
CA SER A 984 19.45 24.13 -18.36
C SER A 984 19.56 22.77 -17.64
N TRP A 985 18.89 21.75 -18.19
CA TRP A 985 18.99 20.38 -17.69
C TRP A 985 20.43 19.82 -17.76
N TRP A 986 21.10 19.97 -18.90
CA TRP A 986 22.47 19.49 -19.12
C TRP A 986 23.44 20.05 -18.09
N ASN A 987 23.32 21.36 -17.82
CA ASN A 987 24.16 22.05 -16.84
C ASN A 987 23.91 21.58 -15.41
N ASP A 988 22.64 21.39 -15.01
CA ASP A 988 22.31 20.91 -13.66
C ASP A 988 22.69 19.43 -13.46
N GLU A 989 22.47 18.57 -14.46
CA GLU A 989 22.80 17.15 -14.37
C GLU A 989 24.30 16.94 -14.08
N GLN A 990 25.16 17.81 -14.62
CA GLN A 990 26.61 17.81 -14.40
C GLN A 990 27.10 18.74 -13.28
N SER A 991 26.21 19.38 -12.52
CA SER A 991 26.59 20.33 -11.46
C SER A 991 27.54 19.74 -10.41
N HIS A 992 27.43 18.44 -10.17
CA HIS A 992 28.29 17.70 -9.24
C HIS A 992 29.77 17.70 -9.67
N LEU A 993 30.06 17.63 -10.97
CA LEU A 993 31.44 17.61 -11.50
C LEU A 993 32.22 18.91 -11.24
N LEU A 994 31.51 20.03 -11.05
CA LEU A 994 32.14 21.31 -10.71
C LEU A 994 32.78 21.30 -9.32
N HIS A 995 32.20 20.51 -8.40
CA HIS A 995 32.60 20.45 -7.00
C HIS A 995 33.39 19.17 -6.66
N SER A 996 33.61 18.28 -7.64
CA SER A 996 34.32 17.03 -7.45
C SER A 996 35.80 17.21 -7.09
N GLY A 997 36.31 16.37 -6.18
CA GLY A 997 37.72 16.32 -5.82
C GLY A 997 38.64 15.90 -6.98
N LEU A 998 39.95 16.11 -6.82
CA LEU A 998 40.94 15.78 -7.85
C LEU A 998 40.99 14.28 -8.14
N THR A 999 40.88 13.43 -7.11
CA THR A 999 40.84 11.97 -7.25
C THR A 999 39.63 11.49 -8.05
N SER A 1000 38.45 12.05 -7.80
CA SER A 1000 37.22 11.70 -8.53
C SER A 1000 37.32 12.08 -10.01
N ARG A 1001 37.92 13.24 -10.31
CA ARG A 1001 38.19 13.65 -11.70
C ARG A 1001 39.19 12.74 -12.40
N LEU A 1002 40.27 12.34 -11.71
CA LEU A 1002 41.24 11.38 -12.24
C LEU A 1002 40.56 10.04 -12.57
N MET A 1003 39.67 9.56 -11.69
CA MET A 1003 38.92 8.33 -11.92
C MET A 1003 37.98 8.44 -13.13
N GLU A 1004 37.27 9.55 -13.32
CA GLU A 1004 36.42 9.77 -14.51
C GLU A 1004 37.25 9.77 -15.81
N LEU A 1005 38.44 10.37 -15.78
CA LEU A 1005 39.36 10.34 -16.92
C LEU A 1005 39.86 8.92 -17.20
N LEU A 1006 40.27 8.19 -16.16
CA LEU A 1006 40.74 6.81 -16.27
C LEU A 1006 39.65 5.89 -16.81
N LEU A 1007 38.41 6.02 -16.32
CA LEU A 1007 37.27 5.28 -16.83
C LEU A 1007 36.99 5.63 -18.29
N SER A 1008 37.15 6.88 -18.69
CA SER A 1008 36.97 7.32 -20.08
C SER A 1008 38.00 6.74 -21.05
N LEU A 1009 39.18 6.32 -20.56
CA LEU A 1009 40.24 5.71 -21.39
C LEU A 1009 39.78 4.46 -22.14
N ARG A 1010 38.79 3.73 -21.59
CA ARG A 1010 38.25 2.51 -22.19
C ARG A 1010 37.71 2.71 -23.60
N PHE A 1011 37.16 3.89 -23.90
CA PHE A 1011 36.60 4.20 -25.23
C PHE A 1011 37.69 4.33 -26.29
N PHE A 1012 38.87 4.85 -25.93
CA PHE A 1012 40.00 4.99 -26.84
C PHE A 1012 40.71 3.65 -27.07
N LEU A 1013 40.80 2.80 -26.03
CA LEU A 1013 41.29 1.42 -26.17
C LEU A 1013 40.35 0.57 -27.02
N TYR A 1014 39.05 0.76 -26.85
CA TYR A 1014 38.02 0.13 -27.67
C TYR A 1014 38.15 0.52 -29.16
N GLN A 1015 38.36 1.81 -29.46
CA GLN A 1015 38.63 2.29 -30.82
C GLN A 1015 39.90 1.64 -31.40
N TYR A 1016 40.99 1.64 -30.63
CA TYR A 1016 42.26 1.02 -31.04
C TYR A 1016 42.06 -0.44 -31.46
N GLY A 1017 41.35 -1.21 -30.64
CA GLY A 1017 41.04 -2.60 -30.92
C GLY A 1017 40.23 -2.80 -32.21
N LEU A 1018 39.29 -1.91 -32.53
CA LEU A 1018 38.49 -2.01 -33.76
C LEU A 1018 39.24 -1.54 -35.01
N VAL A 1019 40.02 -0.46 -34.90
CA VAL A 1019 40.83 0.06 -36.01
C VAL A 1019 41.86 -0.98 -36.47
N TYR A 1020 42.36 -1.80 -35.56
CA TYR A 1020 43.28 -2.92 -35.84
C TYR A 1020 42.70 -4.01 -36.76
N HIS A 1021 41.37 -4.11 -36.87
CA HIS A 1021 40.68 -5.10 -37.72
C HIS A 1021 40.03 -4.49 -38.97
N LEU A 1022 40.32 -3.22 -39.31
CA LEU A 1022 39.82 -2.60 -40.54
C LEU A 1022 40.56 -3.15 -41.77
N ASP A 1023 39.82 -3.58 -42.78
CA ASP A 1023 40.36 -4.14 -44.02
C ASP A 1023 41.05 -3.04 -44.86
N ILE A 1024 40.59 -1.78 -44.76
CA ILE A 1024 41.21 -0.58 -45.36
C ILE A 1024 42.70 -0.37 -44.98
N SER A 1025 43.13 -0.97 -43.87
CA SER A 1025 44.51 -0.83 -43.38
C SER A 1025 45.51 -1.74 -44.12
N GLY A 1026 45.06 -2.60 -45.05
CA GLY A 1026 45.95 -3.42 -45.89
C GLY A 1026 46.86 -4.35 -45.09
N GLN A 1027 46.35 -4.97 -44.03
CA GLN A 1027 47.08 -5.74 -43.01
C GLN A 1027 48.18 -4.97 -42.24
N ASN A 1028 48.32 -3.66 -42.45
CA ASN A 1028 49.35 -2.83 -41.84
C ASN A 1028 48.89 -2.37 -40.45
N LYS A 1029 49.38 -3.05 -39.41
CA LYS A 1029 48.87 -2.89 -38.03
C LYS A 1029 49.64 -1.90 -37.17
N ASN A 1030 50.31 -0.95 -37.81
CA ASN A 1030 51.13 0.05 -37.13
C ASN A 1030 50.28 1.02 -36.31
N PHE A 1031 50.82 1.49 -35.18
CA PHE A 1031 50.18 2.49 -34.32
C PHE A 1031 49.82 3.79 -35.08
N ILE A 1032 50.51 4.09 -36.17
CA ILE A 1032 50.24 5.23 -37.06
C ILE A 1032 48.81 5.18 -37.62
N VAL A 1033 48.28 3.99 -37.94
CA VAL A 1033 46.90 3.84 -38.46
C VAL A 1033 45.87 4.26 -37.41
N TYR A 1034 46.13 3.94 -36.14
CA TYR A 1034 45.31 4.42 -35.04
C TYR A 1034 45.35 5.95 -34.93
N VAL A 1035 46.54 6.56 -34.97
CA VAL A 1035 46.68 8.03 -34.95
C VAL A 1035 45.95 8.68 -36.13
N LEU A 1036 46.05 8.13 -37.33
CA LEU A 1036 45.33 8.62 -38.52
C LEU A 1036 43.81 8.52 -38.37
N SER A 1037 43.29 7.51 -37.66
CA SER A 1037 41.85 7.37 -37.41
C SER A 1037 41.26 8.55 -36.61
N TRP A 1038 42.06 9.29 -35.84
CA TRP A 1038 41.62 10.50 -35.14
C TRP A 1038 41.30 11.66 -36.08
N VAL A 1039 41.88 11.69 -37.28
CA VAL A 1039 41.55 12.69 -38.31
C VAL A 1039 40.07 12.60 -38.68
N VAL A 1040 39.52 11.39 -38.79
CA VAL A 1040 38.09 11.15 -39.07
C VAL A 1040 37.21 11.77 -37.99
N ILE A 1041 37.61 11.63 -36.73
CA ILE A 1041 36.90 12.23 -35.60
C ILE A 1041 36.93 13.76 -35.74
N VAL A 1042 38.09 14.37 -35.98
CA VAL A 1042 38.20 15.83 -36.18
C VAL A 1042 37.30 16.31 -37.31
N VAL A 1043 37.24 15.58 -38.44
CA VAL A 1043 36.37 15.89 -39.58
C VAL A 1043 34.88 15.83 -39.17
N ILE A 1044 34.46 14.78 -38.45
CA ILE A 1044 33.09 14.65 -37.94
C ILE A 1044 32.76 15.82 -36.99
N PHE A 1045 33.69 16.17 -36.09
CA PHE A 1045 33.54 17.31 -35.17
C PHE A 1045 33.36 18.63 -35.94
N LEU A 1046 34.15 18.87 -36.99
CA LEU A 1046 34.04 20.06 -37.83
C LEU A 1046 32.71 20.08 -38.60
N LEU A 1047 32.27 18.96 -39.17
CA LEU A 1047 30.98 18.85 -39.88
C LEU A 1047 29.80 19.23 -38.97
N VAL A 1048 29.76 18.69 -37.74
CA VAL A 1048 28.70 19.01 -36.77
C VAL A 1048 28.70 20.50 -36.43
N LYS A 1049 29.88 21.11 -36.27
CA LYS A 1049 30.03 22.55 -36.02
C LYS A 1049 29.53 23.38 -37.19
N VAL A 1050 29.92 23.05 -38.42
CA VAL A 1050 29.48 23.75 -39.64
C VAL A 1050 27.96 23.66 -39.79
N VAL A 1051 27.34 22.50 -39.54
CA VAL A 1051 25.88 22.35 -39.56
C VAL A 1051 25.21 23.22 -38.50
N ASN A 1052 25.78 23.33 -37.30
CA ASN A 1052 25.22 24.17 -36.24
C ASN A 1052 25.34 25.67 -36.55
N LEU A 1053 26.46 26.11 -37.12
CA LEU A 1053 26.63 27.50 -37.58
C LEU A 1053 25.67 27.81 -38.74
N GLY A 1054 25.61 26.94 -39.75
CA GLY A 1054 24.65 27.06 -40.86
C GLY A 1054 23.21 27.12 -40.36
N ARG A 1055 22.88 26.41 -39.28
CA ARG A 1055 21.58 26.52 -38.64
C ARG A 1055 21.34 27.90 -38.02
N GLN A 1056 22.30 28.44 -37.29
CA GLN A 1056 22.16 29.75 -36.65
C GLN A 1056 21.99 30.88 -37.67
N TYR A 1057 22.76 30.84 -38.77
CA TYR A 1057 22.73 31.90 -39.78
C TYR A 1057 21.60 31.73 -40.83
N LEU A 1058 21.35 30.51 -41.31
CA LEU A 1058 20.43 30.28 -42.44
C LEU A 1058 19.04 29.84 -41.99
N SER A 1059 18.89 29.14 -40.86
CA SER A 1059 17.59 28.53 -40.51
C SER A 1059 16.56 29.51 -39.96
N ALA A 1060 16.97 30.67 -39.45
CA ALA A 1060 16.06 31.69 -38.92
C ALA A 1060 15.36 32.49 -40.04
N ASN A 1061 16.07 32.76 -41.15
CA ASN A 1061 15.59 33.63 -42.22
C ASN A 1061 15.35 32.91 -43.56
N TYR A 1062 15.99 31.75 -43.83
CA TYR A 1062 15.95 31.07 -45.12
C TYR A 1062 15.89 29.53 -45.00
N HIS A 1063 14.69 28.99 -44.72
CA HIS A 1063 14.49 27.54 -44.54
C HIS A 1063 14.89 26.69 -45.76
N LEU A 1064 14.65 27.16 -46.99
CA LEU A 1064 15.02 26.46 -48.22
C LEU A 1064 16.54 26.38 -48.41
N ALA A 1065 17.24 27.50 -48.20
CA ALA A 1065 18.70 27.57 -48.29
C ALA A 1065 19.38 26.64 -47.28
N PHE A 1066 18.83 26.54 -46.06
CA PHE A 1066 19.35 25.60 -45.07
C PHE A 1066 19.10 24.12 -45.45
N ARG A 1067 17.98 23.80 -46.12
CA ARG A 1067 17.73 22.44 -46.65
C ARG A 1067 18.71 22.10 -47.78
N LEU A 1068 18.90 23.01 -48.74
CA LEU A 1068 19.86 22.83 -49.84
C LEU A 1068 21.29 22.69 -49.31
N PHE A 1069 21.69 23.52 -48.34
CA PHE A 1069 22.97 23.42 -47.66
C PHE A 1069 23.20 22.02 -47.06
N LYS A 1070 22.20 21.44 -46.39
CA LYS A 1070 22.29 20.07 -45.87
C LYS A 1070 22.41 19.03 -46.98
N THR A 1071 21.66 19.18 -48.06
CA THR A 1071 21.71 18.25 -49.20
C THR A 1071 23.08 18.26 -49.86
N PHE A 1072 23.67 19.43 -50.10
CA PHE A 1072 25.02 19.55 -50.65
C PHE A 1072 26.08 18.98 -49.72
N LEU A 1073 25.97 19.25 -48.40
CA LEU A 1073 26.86 18.66 -47.42
C LEU A 1073 26.77 17.12 -47.40
N PHE A 1074 25.55 16.58 -47.46
CA PHE A 1074 25.31 15.14 -47.51
C PHE A 1074 25.90 14.50 -48.78
N LEU A 1075 25.63 15.09 -49.95
CA LEU A 1075 26.21 14.64 -51.22
C LEU A 1075 27.74 14.68 -51.20
N GLY A 1076 28.34 15.71 -50.59
CA GLY A 1076 29.79 15.80 -50.41
C GLY A 1076 30.36 14.67 -49.54
N VAL A 1077 29.69 14.33 -48.45
CA VAL A 1077 30.08 13.19 -47.60
C VAL A 1077 29.96 11.86 -48.36
N VAL A 1078 28.86 11.66 -49.09
CA VAL A 1078 28.65 10.44 -49.90
C VAL A 1078 29.71 10.33 -50.99
N ALA A 1079 30.01 11.41 -51.71
CA ALA A 1079 31.07 11.44 -52.72
C ALA A 1079 32.44 11.10 -52.12
N THR A 1080 32.72 11.58 -50.90
CA THR A 1080 33.96 11.25 -50.18
C THR A 1080 34.04 9.77 -49.81
N ILE A 1081 32.93 9.17 -49.36
CA ILE A 1081 32.86 7.72 -49.04
C ILE A 1081 33.06 6.88 -50.30
N VAL A 1082 32.43 7.26 -51.42
CA VAL A 1082 32.57 6.56 -52.71
C VAL A 1082 34.02 6.67 -53.22
N ALA A 1083 34.63 7.84 -53.12
CA ALA A 1083 36.04 8.02 -53.47
C ALA A 1083 36.96 7.15 -52.59
N LEU A 1084 36.72 7.07 -51.29
CA LEU A 1084 37.48 6.20 -50.37
C LEU A 1084 37.26 4.70 -50.66
N SER A 1085 36.08 4.30 -51.11
CA SER A 1085 35.79 2.93 -51.53
C SER A 1085 36.53 2.53 -52.81
N ILE A 1086 36.71 3.46 -53.75
CA ILE A 1086 37.42 3.21 -55.02
C ILE A 1086 38.94 3.28 -54.84
N ILE A 1087 39.45 4.21 -54.01
CA ILE A 1087 40.88 4.49 -53.88
C ILE A 1087 41.54 3.62 -52.80
N CYS A 1088 40.83 3.34 -51.71
CA CYS A 1088 41.38 2.67 -50.52
C CYS A 1088 40.74 1.31 -50.24
N ASP A 1089 39.99 0.74 -51.19
CA ASP A 1089 39.27 -0.54 -51.05
C ASP A 1089 38.39 -0.62 -49.78
N LEU A 1090 37.75 0.49 -49.38
CA LEU A 1090 36.89 0.55 -48.21
C LEU A 1090 35.69 -0.41 -48.36
N SER A 1091 35.61 -1.43 -47.51
CA SER A 1091 34.50 -2.39 -47.50
C SER A 1091 33.27 -1.85 -46.76
N VAL A 1092 32.10 -2.42 -47.05
CA VAL A 1092 30.86 -2.13 -46.30
C VAL A 1092 31.02 -2.51 -44.82
N ARG A 1093 31.80 -3.55 -44.53
CA ARG A 1093 32.14 -3.97 -43.16
C ARG A 1093 32.96 -2.90 -42.46
N ASP A 1094 33.95 -2.30 -43.13
CA ASP A 1094 34.76 -1.22 -42.58
C ASP A 1094 33.93 0.01 -42.26
N LEU A 1095 32.92 0.36 -43.07
CA LEU A 1095 31.99 1.45 -42.77
C LEU A 1095 31.23 1.20 -41.46
N VAL A 1096 30.73 -0.03 -41.25
CA VAL A 1096 30.03 -0.41 -40.02
C VAL A 1096 30.99 -0.38 -38.82
N VAL A 1097 32.19 -0.96 -38.95
CA VAL A 1097 33.22 -0.98 -37.88
C VAL A 1097 33.69 0.43 -37.54
N CYS A 1098 33.87 1.31 -38.53
CA CYS A 1098 34.20 2.72 -38.32
C CYS A 1098 33.11 3.45 -37.53
N CYS A 1099 31.83 3.28 -37.89
CA CYS A 1099 30.73 3.83 -37.11
C CYS A 1099 30.75 3.33 -35.66
N LEU A 1100 30.94 2.02 -35.46
CA LEU A 1100 31.00 1.39 -34.14
C LEU A 1100 32.24 1.79 -33.34
N ALA A 1101 33.34 2.19 -33.98
CA ALA A 1101 34.55 2.68 -33.33
C ALA A 1101 34.47 4.17 -32.96
N PHE A 1102 34.00 5.02 -33.87
CA PHE A 1102 34.01 6.47 -33.68
C PHE A 1102 32.88 6.97 -32.77
N LEU A 1103 31.71 6.30 -32.74
CA LEU A 1103 30.62 6.68 -31.83
C LEU A 1103 31.01 6.62 -30.35
N PRO A 1104 31.57 5.50 -29.82
CA PRO A 1104 32.05 5.46 -28.44
C PRO A 1104 33.26 6.38 -28.20
N THR A 1105 34.10 6.61 -29.21
CA THR A 1105 35.24 7.53 -29.06
C THR A 1105 34.78 8.98 -28.87
N GLY A 1106 33.84 9.45 -29.69
CA GLY A 1106 33.24 10.78 -29.53
C GLY A 1106 32.52 10.91 -28.19
N TRP A 1107 31.89 9.84 -27.72
CA TRP A 1107 31.36 9.77 -26.37
C TRP A 1107 32.44 9.97 -25.30
N GLY A 1108 33.56 9.24 -25.39
CA GLY A 1108 34.70 9.38 -24.48
C GLY A 1108 35.26 10.81 -24.44
N LEU A 1109 35.32 11.50 -25.59
CA LEU A 1109 35.73 12.91 -25.65
C LEU A 1109 34.75 13.84 -24.92
N ILE A 1110 33.45 13.57 -24.98
CA ILE A 1110 32.46 14.33 -24.20
C ILE A 1110 32.75 14.13 -22.70
N LEU A 1111 32.90 12.89 -22.23
CA LEU A 1111 33.17 12.59 -20.81
C LEU A 1111 34.45 13.25 -20.30
N VAL A 1112 35.54 13.20 -21.09
CA VAL A 1112 36.79 13.90 -20.78
C VAL A 1112 36.56 15.41 -20.70
N GLY A 1113 35.82 15.98 -21.65
CA GLY A 1113 35.45 17.39 -21.65
C GLY A 1113 34.62 17.79 -20.42
N GLN A 1114 33.72 16.92 -19.96
CA GLN A 1114 32.92 17.14 -18.75
C GLN A 1114 33.77 17.08 -17.48
N ALA A 1115 34.67 16.10 -17.36
CA ALA A 1115 35.59 15.98 -16.22
C ALA A 1115 36.55 17.18 -16.12
N LEU A 1116 36.93 17.76 -17.26
CA LEU A 1116 37.80 18.93 -17.35
C LEU A 1116 37.03 20.27 -17.34
N ARG A 1117 35.70 20.26 -17.23
CA ARG A 1117 34.83 21.45 -17.28
C ARG A 1117 35.37 22.65 -16.50
N PRO A 1118 35.79 22.53 -15.21
CA PRO A 1118 36.26 23.70 -14.44
C PRO A 1118 37.44 24.45 -15.07
N LYS A 1119 38.24 23.79 -15.92
CA LYS A 1119 39.40 24.40 -16.60
C LYS A 1119 39.08 24.93 -17.99
N ILE A 1120 38.06 24.40 -18.65
CA ILE A 1120 37.78 24.68 -20.07
C ILE A 1120 36.49 25.47 -20.30
N GLU A 1121 35.66 25.69 -19.26
CA GLU A 1121 34.34 26.35 -19.38
C GLU A 1121 34.42 27.75 -20.02
N GLY A 1122 35.48 28.50 -19.75
CA GLY A 1122 35.75 29.83 -20.34
C GLY A 1122 36.35 29.80 -21.75
N THR A 1123 36.62 28.62 -22.33
CA THR A 1123 37.26 28.48 -23.63
C THR A 1123 36.25 28.13 -24.73
N GLY A 1124 36.60 28.38 -25.99
CA GLY A 1124 35.79 27.95 -27.14
C GLY A 1124 35.54 26.43 -27.17
N LEU A 1125 36.44 25.62 -26.58
CA LEU A 1125 36.31 24.16 -26.50
C LEU A 1125 35.05 23.71 -25.75
N TRP A 1126 34.65 24.40 -24.68
CA TRP A 1126 33.42 24.06 -23.95
C TRP A 1126 32.17 24.29 -24.79
N HIS A 1127 32.13 25.38 -25.56
CA HIS A 1127 31.07 25.61 -26.54
C HIS A 1127 30.97 24.45 -27.54
N PHE A 1128 32.11 23.94 -28.03
CA PHE A 1128 32.15 22.80 -28.94
C PHE A 1128 31.65 21.50 -28.30
N ILE A 1129 32.12 21.18 -27.10
CA ILE A 1129 31.66 20.01 -26.34
C ILE A 1129 30.15 20.06 -26.13
N ARG A 1130 29.60 21.23 -25.81
CA ARG A 1130 28.15 21.43 -25.63
C ARG A 1130 27.37 21.14 -26.91
N VAL A 1131 27.81 21.64 -28.06
CA VAL A 1131 27.15 21.39 -29.36
C VAL A 1131 27.19 19.90 -29.69
N PHE A 1132 28.34 19.27 -29.47
CA PHE A 1132 28.54 17.85 -29.74
C PHE A 1132 27.71 16.96 -28.82
N ALA A 1133 27.68 17.25 -27.51
CA ALA A 1133 26.82 16.55 -26.54
C ALA A 1133 25.33 16.64 -26.91
N ARG A 1134 24.87 17.81 -27.36
CA ARG A 1134 23.49 17.98 -27.85
C ARG A 1134 23.17 17.09 -29.05
N ALA A 1135 24.12 16.90 -29.95
CA ALA A 1135 23.95 16.02 -31.11
C ALA A 1135 23.84 14.55 -30.67
N TYR A 1136 24.64 14.11 -29.70
CA TYR A 1136 24.54 12.77 -29.10
C TYR A 1136 23.20 12.56 -28.41
N ASP A 1137 22.78 13.50 -27.56
CA ASP A 1137 21.51 13.39 -26.85
C ASP A 1137 20.32 13.39 -27.82
N TYR A 1138 20.37 14.22 -28.87
CA TYR A 1138 19.37 14.20 -29.93
C TYR A 1138 19.35 12.85 -30.66
N GLY A 1139 20.50 12.33 -31.08
CA GLY A 1139 20.63 11.05 -31.78
C GLY A 1139 20.11 9.87 -30.94
N MET A 1140 20.53 9.79 -29.67
CA MET A 1140 20.00 8.79 -28.72
C MET A 1140 18.49 8.92 -28.54
N GLY A 1141 17.98 10.15 -28.43
CA GLY A 1141 16.54 10.41 -28.35
C GLY A 1141 15.79 9.85 -29.56
N VAL A 1142 16.31 10.05 -30.78
CA VAL A 1142 15.71 9.48 -32.00
C VAL A 1142 15.74 7.96 -31.99
N VAL A 1143 16.87 7.35 -31.61
CA VAL A 1143 17.02 5.88 -31.57
C VAL A 1143 16.06 5.25 -30.55
N LEU A 1144 15.80 5.90 -29.42
CA LEU A 1144 14.78 5.47 -28.45
C LEU A 1144 13.36 5.70 -28.96
N PHE A 1145 13.11 6.84 -29.59
CA PHE A 1145 11.78 7.25 -30.00
C PHE A 1145 11.25 6.45 -31.19
N ALA A 1146 12.11 6.10 -32.15
CA ALA A 1146 11.68 5.42 -33.37
C ALA A 1146 11.00 4.05 -33.12
N PRO A 1147 11.56 3.12 -32.32
CA PRO A 1147 10.88 1.88 -31.96
C PRO A 1147 9.55 2.12 -31.22
N VAL A 1148 9.51 3.10 -30.31
CA VAL A 1148 8.29 3.43 -29.56
C VAL A 1148 7.21 3.95 -30.50
N ALA A 1149 7.56 4.81 -31.47
CA ALA A 1149 6.63 5.33 -32.46
C ALA A 1149 6.09 4.22 -33.40
N ILE A 1150 6.95 3.28 -33.82
CA ILE A 1150 6.54 2.12 -34.63
C ILE A 1150 5.55 1.26 -33.84
N LEU A 1151 5.84 0.97 -32.57
CA LEU A 1151 4.95 0.18 -31.71
C LEU A 1151 3.64 0.91 -31.40
N ALA A 1152 3.67 2.23 -31.24
CA ALA A 1152 2.48 3.06 -31.01
C ALA A 1152 1.55 3.12 -32.22
N TRP A 1153 2.05 2.83 -33.41
CA TRP A 1153 1.23 2.72 -34.61
C TRP A 1153 0.35 1.45 -34.62
N LEU A 1154 0.72 0.43 -33.82
CA LEU A 1154 -0.03 -0.82 -33.69
C LEU A 1154 -1.04 -0.72 -32.52
N PRO A 1155 -2.36 -0.66 -32.79
CA PRO A 1155 -3.37 -0.45 -31.73
C PRO A 1155 -3.37 -1.54 -30.65
N ILE A 1156 -3.01 -2.77 -31.03
CA ILE A 1156 -2.95 -3.93 -30.14
C ILE A 1156 -1.94 -3.72 -29.00
N ILE A 1157 -0.81 -3.05 -29.27
CA ILE A 1157 0.24 -2.82 -28.27
C ILE A 1157 -0.27 -1.90 -27.17
N SER A 1158 -1.00 -0.84 -27.53
CA SER A 1158 -1.61 0.09 -26.56
C SER A 1158 -2.66 -0.60 -25.67
N ALA A 1159 -3.49 -1.47 -26.27
CA ALA A 1159 -4.46 -2.26 -25.53
C ALA A 1159 -3.78 -3.29 -24.59
N PHE A 1160 -2.72 -3.95 -25.06
CA PHE A 1160 -1.92 -4.86 -24.25
C PHE A 1160 -1.25 -4.13 -23.07
N GLN A 1161 -0.66 -2.96 -23.32
CA GLN A 1161 -0.06 -2.10 -22.30
C GLN A 1161 -1.05 -1.77 -21.18
N THR A 1162 -2.24 -1.29 -21.56
CA THR A 1162 -3.28 -0.91 -20.60
C THR A 1162 -3.72 -2.11 -19.76
N ARG A 1163 -3.82 -3.30 -20.35
CA ARG A 1163 -4.27 -4.53 -19.69
C ARG A 1163 -3.30 -5.06 -18.63
N PHE A 1164 -1.99 -4.95 -18.84
CA PHE A 1164 -1.01 -5.38 -17.84
C PHE A 1164 -0.67 -4.28 -16.82
N LEU A 1165 -0.77 -3.01 -17.20
CA LEU A 1165 -0.50 -1.89 -16.28
C LEU A 1165 -1.57 -1.74 -15.20
N PHE A 1166 -2.83 -1.94 -15.58
CA PHE A 1166 -3.97 -1.71 -14.70
C PHE A 1166 -4.79 -2.97 -14.47
N ASN A 1167 -5.58 -2.96 -13.40
CA ASN A 1167 -6.50 -4.04 -13.06
C ASN A 1167 -7.51 -4.30 -14.21
N GLU A 1168 -7.89 -5.56 -14.41
CA GLU A 1168 -8.81 -6.02 -15.45
C GLU A 1168 -10.15 -5.28 -15.42
N ALA A 1169 -10.66 -4.93 -14.22
CA ALA A 1169 -11.89 -4.14 -14.07
C ALA A 1169 -11.76 -2.72 -14.66
N PHE A 1170 -10.61 -2.08 -14.46
CA PHE A 1170 -10.32 -0.76 -15.00
C PHE A 1170 -10.05 -0.84 -16.51
N SER A 1171 -9.30 -1.85 -16.96
CA SER A 1171 -8.98 -2.07 -18.37
C SER A 1171 -10.23 -2.32 -19.22
N ARG A 1172 -11.19 -3.14 -18.76
CA ARG A 1172 -12.41 -3.46 -19.52
C ARG A 1172 -13.27 -2.23 -19.80
N ARG A 1173 -13.39 -1.28 -18.86
CA ARG A 1173 -14.22 -0.07 -19.06
C ARG A 1173 -13.47 1.09 -19.72
N LEU A 1174 -12.14 1.19 -19.57
CA LEU A 1174 -11.30 2.12 -20.34
C LEU A 1174 -11.40 1.88 -21.84
N GLN A 1175 -11.49 0.62 -22.28
CA GLN A 1175 -11.67 0.27 -23.68
C GLN A 1175 -13.06 0.64 -24.23
N ILE A 1176 -14.07 0.67 -23.35
CA ILE A 1176 -15.46 1.02 -23.70
C ILE A 1176 -15.66 2.55 -23.71
N GLN A 1177 -14.88 3.33 -22.95
CA GLN A 1177 -15.05 4.78 -22.86
C GLN A 1177 -14.89 5.51 -24.22
N PRO A 1178 -13.90 5.21 -25.09
CA PRO A 1178 -13.85 5.77 -26.44
C PRO A 1178 -15.07 5.39 -27.30
N ILE A 1179 -15.65 4.20 -27.07
CA ILE A 1179 -16.85 3.71 -27.78
C ILE A 1179 -18.09 4.47 -27.30
N LEU A 1180 -18.20 4.77 -26.00
CA LEU A 1180 -19.26 5.57 -25.41
C LEU A 1180 -19.12 7.06 -25.75
N ALA A 1181 -17.89 7.59 -25.76
CA ALA A 1181 -17.59 8.97 -26.18
C ALA A 1181 -17.79 9.15 -27.69
N GLY A 1182 -17.50 8.11 -28.49
CA GLY A 1182 -17.77 8.07 -29.93
C GLY A 1182 -19.26 8.07 -30.29
N LYS A 1183 -20.16 7.77 -29.34
CA LYS A 1183 -21.62 7.95 -29.53
C LYS A 1183 -22.11 9.38 -29.31
N LYS A 1184 -21.27 10.30 -28.83
CA LYS A 1184 -21.54 11.75 -28.83
C LYS A 1184 -20.77 12.44 -29.95
N LYS A 1185 -21.08 12.07 -31.20
CA LYS A 1185 -20.85 12.87 -32.41
C LYS A 1185 -21.50 12.18 -33.62
N HIS A 1186 -22.82 12.32 -33.73
CA HIS A 1186 -23.48 13.23 -34.67
C HIS A 1186 -24.92 13.46 -34.24
#